data_AF-A0AA37UFP0-F1
#
_entry.id   AF-A0AA37UFP0-F1
#
_cell.length_a   1.000
_cell.length_b   1.000
_cell.length_c   1.000
_cell.angle_alpha   90.00
_cell.angle_beta   90.00
_cell.angle_gamma   90.00
#
_symmetry.space_group_name_H-M   'P 1'
#
loop_
_entity.id
_entity.type
_entity.pdbx_description
1 polymer ?
#
loop_
_entity_poly.entity_id
_entity_poly.type
_entity_poly.pdbx_seq_one_letter_code
_entity_poly.pdbx_strand_id
1 'polypeptide(L)'
;MLELARDLLPLLRAGETVAAVTVTRVARSAPRGVGSAMAVTRDARVIGSISGGCVEADAVALALASLSTGTGAASRFGFSDEQAFAAGLACGGTVDAVVSVLRPDDALAIAALERAAAGLPAEIGVVTSGSRAGAVVRADAGERVLVVRTLPAPRLVLLGAGEHAAALSRVGTAAGFAVSVCDVWPLLVTPERFPDAVELVAETPHEYLERQELDDRSAVCVLTHDVRLDIPALRVALASSAGFVGALGARSTVARRRELLLDEGVTDAQLARLHSPLGLDLGGASPEQTALAALAEIVAAQHGGTGLPLRELRGPLHARAAAPPTTTLPRSCRSERMRHSPHPAPSRRIDERIRRADPRAARRRRPCPSHPALAGPADARRGRETPPKSRPGLLTAGNVHCINTRGGSDGHHHRHELPRRPLPRRPRAAAGEAPMAGGTWLLSEPQPRTTGFVDLTTMGWPDVEVDDRGLTIGATCTIARLLDWALGRAADLPAVPADWRAAALVDPAANALLASFKIWTTATVGGNLCQSFAAGAMISLAVALDGVALVWTPEGGERRMPVAELPAGNGVNSLAAGEILRAIEIPARALRSEARLQKIALAELGRSGAVVTGRVDEDGTSTFGVTAATVTPRVLRFAALPEAAELRAAVDALDGYYSDPLGAADWRRGVSAVLAERIRSQLAGPAEERADADGGEEASA
;
A
#
# COMPACT_ATOMS: atom_id res chain seq x y z
N MET A 1 17.96 -0.58 -1.15
CA MET A 1 18.13 -1.84 -0.39
C MET A 1 18.46 -1.63 1.08
N LEU A 2 19.27 -0.62 1.47
CA LEU A 2 19.58 -0.36 2.90
C LEU A 2 18.32 -0.04 3.73
N GLU A 3 17.28 0.54 3.14
CA GLU A 3 15.98 0.75 3.79
C GLU A 3 15.26 -0.55 4.18
N LEU A 4 15.59 -1.66 3.53
CA LEU A 4 15.01 -2.99 3.79
C LEU A 4 15.90 -3.83 4.73
N ALA A 5 16.91 -3.23 5.38
CA ALA A 5 17.92 -3.97 6.10
C ALA A 5 17.38 -4.84 7.24
N ARG A 6 16.34 -4.37 7.94
CA ARG A 6 15.69 -5.11 9.02
C ARG A 6 15.01 -6.39 8.52
N ASP A 7 14.51 -6.38 7.30
CA ASP A 7 13.82 -7.53 6.69
C ASP A 7 14.79 -8.48 5.97
N LEU A 8 15.86 -7.94 5.38
CA LEU A 8 16.81 -8.74 4.59
C LEU A 8 17.83 -9.50 5.43
N LEU A 9 18.28 -8.93 6.56
CA LEU A 9 19.29 -9.56 7.41
C LEU A 9 18.86 -10.92 7.96
N PRO A 10 17.63 -11.09 8.50
CA PRO A 10 17.18 -12.40 8.97
C PRO A 10 17.24 -13.48 7.88
N LEU A 11 16.82 -13.14 6.65
CA LEU A 11 16.82 -14.08 5.52
C LEU A 11 18.25 -14.49 5.12
N LEU A 12 19.14 -13.50 4.96
CA LEU A 12 20.54 -13.75 4.62
C LEU A 12 21.25 -14.58 5.70
N ARG A 13 20.96 -14.32 6.99
CA ARG A 13 21.51 -15.09 8.12
C ARG A 13 20.95 -16.51 8.20
N ALA A 14 19.72 -16.74 7.74
CA ALA A 14 19.14 -18.06 7.57
C ALA A 14 19.73 -18.84 6.36
N GLY A 15 20.70 -18.25 5.64
CA GLY A 15 21.33 -18.87 4.48
C GLY A 15 20.58 -18.64 3.17
N GLU A 16 19.54 -17.79 3.17
CA GLU A 16 18.75 -17.52 1.97
C GLU A 16 19.44 -16.49 1.07
N THR A 17 19.41 -16.72 -0.25
CA THR A 17 19.84 -15.74 -1.25
C THR A 17 18.65 -14.91 -1.70
N VAL A 18 18.79 -13.59 -1.73
CA VAL A 18 17.71 -12.66 -2.11
C VAL A 18 18.14 -11.75 -3.26
N ALA A 19 17.23 -11.40 -4.15
CA ALA A 19 17.47 -10.44 -5.23
C ALA A 19 16.88 -9.08 -4.86
N ALA A 20 17.73 -8.06 -4.69
CA ALA A 20 17.32 -6.70 -4.41
C ALA A 20 17.26 -5.88 -5.72
N VAL A 21 16.07 -5.43 -6.09
CA VAL A 21 15.84 -4.52 -7.23
C VAL A 21 15.91 -3.08 -6.73
N THR A 22 16.85 -2.29 -7.23
CA THR A 22 17.05 -0.89 -6.83
C THR A 22 16.84 0.06 -8.00
N VAL A 23 16.01 1.09 -7.83
CA VAL A 23 15.77 2.11 -8.85
C VAL A 23 17.01 2.98 -9.04
N THR A 24 17.52 3.03 -10.27
CA THR A 24 18.72 3.80 -10.65
C THR A 24 18.39 5.10 -11.36
N ARG A 25 17.24 5.16 -12.05
CA ARG A 25 16.78 6.35 -12.76
C ARG A 25 15.27 6.35 -12.86
N VAL A 26 14.67 7.54 -12.77
CA VAL A 26 13.25 7.76 -13.06
C VAL A 26 13.15 8.75 -14.22
N ALA A 27 12.35 8.44 -15.24
CA ALA A 27 11.93 9.37 -16.28
C ALA A 27 10.43 9.64 -16.17
N ARG A 28 10.07 10.92 -16.12
CA ARG A 28 8.72 11.43 -15.79
C ARG A 28 8.34 11.17 -14.33
N SER A 29 7.06 11.27 -13.98
CA SER A 29 6.60 11.05 -12.60
C SER A 29 6.56 9.55 -12.28
N ALA A 30 7.30 9.13 -11.24
CA ALA A 30 7.12 7.85 -10.59
C ALA A 30 6.88 8.06 -9.09
N PRO A 31 6.14 7.18 -8.41
CA PRO A 31 5.74 7.38 -7.00
C PRO A 31 6.89 7.28 -5.99
N ARG A 32 8.00 6.61 -6.34
CA ARG A 32 9.23 6.60 -5.54
C ARG A 32 10.43 7.04 -6.36
N GLY A 33 11.40 7.65 -5.69
CA GLY A 33 12.61 8.21 -6.29
C GLY A 33 13.74 7.20 -6.49
N VAL A 34 14.83 7.67 -7.10
CA VAL A 34 16.09 6.90 -7.22
C VAL A 34 16.57 6.43 -5.86
N GLY A 35 16.99 5.16 -5.76
CA GLY A 35 17.45 4.51 -4.54
C GLY A 35 16.40 3.67 -3.82
N SER A 36 15.11 3.85 -4.15
CA SER A 36 14.05 2.95 -3.67
C SER A 36 14.33 1.51 -4.10
N ALA A 37 13.97 0.56 -3.25
CA ALA A 37 14.19 -0.84 -3.52
C ALA A 37 13.02 -1.73 -3.11
N MET A 38 13.00 -2.88 -3.78
CA MET A 38 12.27 -4.07 -3.35
C MET A 38 13.24 -5.25 -3.34
N ALA A 39 12.93 -6.29 -2.60
CA ALA A 39 13.65 -7.54 -2.62
C ALA A 39 12.70 -8.69 -2.91
N VAL A 40 13.23 -9.73 -3.55
CA VAL A 40 12.50 -10.94 -3.93
C VAL A 40 13.31 -12.14 -3.51
N THR A 41 12.67 -13.08 -2.83
CA THR A 41 13.22 -14.38 -2.41
C THR A 41 13.03 -15.42 -3.52
N ARG A 42 13.67 -16.60 -3.39
CA ARG A 42 13.53 -17.66 -4.41
C ARG A 42 12.12 -18.24 -4.51
N ASP A 43 11.37 -18.19 -3.41
CA ASP A 43 9.97 -18.59 -3.33
C ASP A 43 8.99 -17.49 -3.77
N ALA A 44 9.51 -16.43 -4.42
CA ALA A 44 8.76 -15.30 -4.98
C ALA A 44 8.02 -14.42 -3.95
N ARG A 45 8.37 -14.50 -2.66
CA ARG A 45 7.95 -13.50 -1.67
C ARG A 45 8.61 -12.15 -1.99
N VAL A 46 7.83 -11.08 -1.85
CA VAL A 46 8.23 -9.70 -2.18
C VAL A 46 8.32 -8.89 -0.89
N ILE A 47 9.41 -8.12 -0.75
CA ILE A 47 9.69 -7.26 0.41
C ILE A 47 9.95 -5.84 -0.08
N GLY A 48 9.22 -4.85 0.42
CA GLY A 48 9.34 -3.47 -0.05
C GLY A 48 8.69 -3.23 -1.42
N SER A 49 8.94 -2.05 -1.99
CA SER A 49 8.29 -1.61 -3.25
C SER A 49 9.11 -0.50 -3.94
N ILE A 50 9.14 -0.53 -5.28
CA ILE A 50 9.85 0.48 -6.10
C ILE A 50 8.94 1.54 -6.70
N SER A 51 7.65 1.28 -6.91
CA SER A 51 6.72 2.19 -7.59
C SER A 51 5.29 2.20 -7.04
N GLY A 52 4.88 1.18 -6.28
CA GLY A 52 3.52 1.05 -5.74
C GLY A 52 2.53 0.31 -6.66
N GLY A 53 2.98 -0.41 -7.70
CA GLY A 53 2.17 -1.44 -8.36
C GLY A 53 2.32 -1.57 -9.89
N CYS A 54 2.89 -0.59 -10.59
CA CYS A 54 2.90 -0.60 -12.07
C CYS A 54 4.03 -1.43 -12.68
N VAL A 55 5.20 -1.49 -12.04
CA VAL A 55 6.40 -2.14 -12.61
C VAL A 55 6.93 -3.29 -11.76
N GLU A 56 6.27 -3.58 -10.64
CA GLU A 56 6.70 -4.57 -9.67
C GLU A 56 6.66 -5.99 -10.23
N ALA A 57 5.67 -6.35 -11.05
CA ALA A 57 5.60 -7.67 -11.65
C ALA A 57 6.81 -7.95 -12.56
N ASP A 58 7.17 -7.00 -13.43
CA ASP A 58 8.35 -7.11 -14.30
C ASP A 58 9.65 -7.12 -13.48
N ALA A 59 9.70 -6.35 -12.38
CA ALA A 59 10.81 -6.36 -11.45
C ALA A 59 10.96 -7.72 -10.73
N VAL A 60 9.86 -8.35 -10.33
CA VAL A 60 9.84 -9.70 -9.75
C VAL A 60 10.30 -10.73 -10.78
N ALA A 61 9.82 -10.64 -12.03
CA ALA A 61 10.26 -11.53 -13.11
C ALA A 61 11.78 -11.48 -13.28
N LEU A 62 12.34 -10.26 -13.37
CA LEU A 62 13.78 -10.06 -13.51
C LEU A 62 14.55 -10.53 -12.27
N ALA A 63 14.01 -10.33 -11.07
CA ALA A 63 14.62 -10.76 -9.83
C ALA A 63 14.71 -12.30 -9.74
N LEU A 64 13.62 -13.01 -10.06
CA LEU A 64 13.60 -14.48 -10.10
C LEU A 64 14.55 -15.03 -11.15
N ALA A 65 14.63 -14.42 -12.33
CA ALA A 65 15.61 -14.78 -13.36
C ALA A 65 17.08 -14.51 -12.91
N SER A 66 17.30 -13.43 -12.16
CA SER A 66 18.62 -13.11 -11.60
C SER A 66 19.01 -14.10 -10.50
N LEU A 67 18.05 -14.55 -9.67
CA LEU A 67 18.26 -15.58 -8.66
C LEU A 67 18.60 -16.94 -9.28
N SER A 68 17.94 -17.32 -10.38
CA SER A 68 18.20 -18.59 -11.06
C SER A 68 19.55 -18.63 -11.76
N THR A 69 19.95 -17.52 -12.37
CA THR A 69 21.26 -17.37 -13.03
C THR A 69 22.40 -17.08 -12.04
N GLY A 70 22.06 -16.60 -10.84
CA GLY A 70 23.02 -16.12 -9.85
C GLY A 70 23.69 -14.80 -10.22
N THR A 71 23.24 -14.13 -11.29
CA THR A 71 23.84 -12.91 -11.82
C THR A 71 22.88 -11.73 -11.76
N GLY A 72 23.38 -10.56 -11.43
CA GLY A 72 22.58 -9.32 -11.45
C GLY A 72 22.28 -8.86 -12.88
N ALA A 73 21.25 -8.03 -13.02
CA ALA A 73 20.80 -7.53 -14.31
C ALA A 73 20.27 -6.09 -14.18
N ALA A 74 20.46 -5.28 -15.22
CA ALA A 74 19.83 -3.96 -15.33
C ALA A 74 18.70 -4.03 -16.35
N SER A 75 17.57 -3.40 -16.04
CA SER A 75 16.44 -3.31 -16.96
C SER A 75 15.73 -1.95 -16.85
N ARG A 76 15.03 -1.60 -17.92
CA ARG A 76 14.11 -0.47 -17.95
C ARG A 76 12.70 -1.01 -17.91
N PHE A 77 11.95 -0.56 -16.92
CA PHE A 77 10.53 -0.84 -16.75
C PHE A 77 9.69 0.38 -17.10
N GLY A 78 8.48 0.15 -17.60
CA GLY A 78 7.50 1.19 -17.87
C GLY A 78 6.67 0.91 -19.12
N PHE A 79 5.50 1.51 -19.16
CA PHE A 79 4.56 1.41 -20.27
C PHE A 79 4.72 2.61 -21.21
N SER A 80 4.54 2.41 -22.52
CA SER A 80 4.31 3.53 -23.44
C SER A 80 2.99 4.23 -23.10
N ASP A 81 2.79 5.47 -23.54
CA ASP A 81 1.56 6.22 -23.23
C ASP A 81 0.31 5.51 -23.79
N GLU A 82 0.44 4.82 -24.92
CA GLU A 82 -0.61 3.95 -25.49
C GLU A 82 -0.90 2.71 -24.63
N GLN A 83 0.14 2.06 -24.10
CA GLN A 83 -0.01 0.88 -23.24
C GLN A 83 -0.54 1.24 -21.85
N ALA A 84 -0.11 2.37 -21.29
CA ALA A 84 -0.59 2.88 -20.01
C ALA A 84 -2.08 3.24 -20.08
N PHE A 85 -2.52 3.90 -21.16
CA PHE A 85 -3.93 4.24 -21.38
C PHE A 85 -4.79 2.99 -21.61
N ALA A 86 -4.31 2.04 -22.44
CA ALA A 86 -5.00 0.77 -22.67
C ALA A 86 -5.12 -0.11 -21.42
N ALA A 87 -4.16 0.02 -20.48
CA ALA A 87 -4.15 -0.70 -19.20
C ALA A 87 -4.82 0.08 -18.06
N GLY A 88 -5.33 1.30 -18.29
CA GLY A 88 -5.97 2.12 -17.25
C GLY A 88 -5.01 2.68 -16.18
N LEU A 89 -3.72 2.76 -16.47
CA LEU A 89 -2.69 3.28 -15.57
C LEU A 89 -2.52 4.80 -15.72
N ALA A 90 -2.51 5.53 -14.60
CA ALA A 90 -2.46 6.99 -14.58
C ALA A 90 -1.04 7.59 -14.72
N CYS A 91 0.02 6.78 -14.55
CA CYS A 91 1.41 7.25 -14.50
C CYS A 91 2.26 6.64 -15.63
N GLY A 92 2.52 7.41 -16.69
CA GLY A 92 3.42 7.03 -17.79
C GLY A 92 4.92 7.05 -17.44
N GLY A 93 5.32 6.87 -16.16
CA GLY A 93 6.73 6.88 -15.78
C GLY A 93 7.51 5.72 -16.41
N THR A 94 8.77 5.94 -16.77
CA THR A 94 9.72 4.82 -16.99
C THR A 94 10.75 4.83 -15.87
N VAL A 95 11.14 3.65 -15.41
CA VAL A 95 12.05 3.44 -14.30
C VAL A 95 13.16 2.51 -14.75
N ASP A 96 14.42 2.95 -14.66
CA ASP A 96 15.56 2.05 -14.86
C ASP A 96 15.93 1.50 -13.49
N ALA A 97 16.03 0.17 -13.36
CA ALA A 97 16.41 -0.48 -12.12
C ALA A 97 17.48 -1.54 -12.37
N VAL A 98 18.17 -1.90 -11.30
CA VAL A 98 19.20 -2.93 -11.30
C VAL A 98 18.92 -3.94 -10.20
N VAL A 99 19.13 -5.22 -10.51
CA VAL A 99 18.97 -6.34 -9.59
C VAL A 99 20.33 -6.76 -9.05
N SER A 100 20.48 -6.70 -7.74
CA SER A 100 21.61 -7.25 -7.01
C SER A 100 21.23 -8.59 -6.39
N VAL A 101 21.95 -9.66 -6.74
CA VAL A 101 21.80 -10.97 -6.09
C VAL A 101 22.66 -10.98 -4.83
N LEU A 102 22.02 -10.88 -3.66
CA LEU A 102 22.65 -10.83 -2.36
C LEU A 102 22.71 -12.23 -1.76
N ARG A 103 23.92 -12.68 -1.44
CA ARG A 103 24.21 -13.99 -0.87
C ARG A 103 24.58 -13.87 0.62
N PRO A 104 24.41 -14.94 1.40
CA PRO A 104 24.84 -15.00 2.80
C PRO A 104 26.34 -14.76 3.04
N ASP A 105 27.18 -14.86 2.01
CA ASP A 105 28.62 -14.64 2.08
C ASP A 105 29.07 -13.27 1.51
N ASP A 106 28.13 -12.42 1.09
CA ASP A 106 28.42 -11.06 0.60
C ASP A 106 28.77 -10.12 1.76
N ALA A 107 30.01 -10.24 2.27
CA ALA A 107 30.49 -9.54 3.45
C ALA A 107 30.27 -8.01 3.41
N LEU A 108 30.45 -7.40 2.24
CA LEU A 108 30.22 -5.96 2.08
C LEU A 108 28.74 -5.57 2.21
N ALA A 109 27.85 -6.35 1.59
CA ALA A 109 26.42 -6.11 1.67
C ALA A 109 25.91 -6.33 3.10
N ILE A 110 26.34 -7.42 3.74
CA ILE A 110 25.96 -7.77 5.11
C ILE A 110 26.41 -6.68 6.09
N ALA A 111 27.69 -6.27 6.04
CA ALA A 111 28.19 -5.23 6.94
C ALA A 111 27.43 -3.90 6.78
N ALA A 112 27.06 -3.54 5.55
CA ALA A 112 26.27 -2.33 5.31
C ALA A 112 24.82 -2.46 5.81
N LEU A 113 24.18 -3.62 5.60
CA LEU A 113 22.83 -3.89 6.09
C LEU A 113 22.81 -3.91 7.63
N GLU A 114 23.80 -4.49 8.30
CA GLU A 114 23.90 -4.49 9.78
C GLU A 114 23.96 -3.09 10.35
N ARG A 115 24.81 -2.23 9.76
CA ARG A 115 24.88 -0.81 10.14
C ARG A 115 23.54 -0.10 9.91
N ALA A 116 22.92 -0.33 8.75
CA ALA A 116 21.63 0.27 8.42
C ALA A 116 20.51 -0.17 9.37
N ALA A 117 20.43 -1.45 9.71
CA ALA A 117 19.44 -1.99 10.64
C ALA A 117 19.61 -1.43 12.06
N ALA A 118 20.85 -1.15 12.46
CA ALA A 118 21.20 -0.49 13.71
C ALA A 118 21.01 1.04 13.70
N GLY A 119 20.51 1.63 12.60
CA GLY A 119 20.34 3.09 12.46
C GLY A 119 21.66 3.87 12.32
N LEU A 120 22.77 3.17 12.07
CA LEU A 120 24.08 3.77 11.87
C LEU A 120 24.27 4.18 10.40
N PRO A 121 25.12 5.17 10.10
CA PRO A 121 25.42 5.53 8.73
C PRO A 121 26.00 4.32 7.98
N ALA A 122 25.45 4.02 6.81
CA ALA A 122 25.93 2.95 5.93
C ALA A 122 25.86 3.37 4.47
N GLU A 123 26.80 2.84 3.69
CA GLU A 123 26.99 3.22 2.30
C GLU A 123 27.45 2.04 1.47
N ILE A 124 26.87 1.88 0.29
CA ILE A 124 27.27 0.90 -0.72
C ILE A 124 27.19 1.50 -2.12
N GLY A 125 28.02 1.00 -3.03
CA GLY A 125 27.87 1.22 -4.47
C GLY A 125 27.19 0.02 -5.12
N VAL A 126 26.23 0.28 -6.01
CA VAL A 126 25.62 -0.75 -6.87
C VAL A 126 26.00 -0.46 -8.32
N VAL A 127 26.69 -1.39 -8.97
CA VAL A 127 27.07 -1.24 -10.38
C VAL A 127 25.82 -1.22 -11.25
N THR A 128 25.65 -0.16 -12.05
CA THR A 128 24.36 0.12 -12.73
C THR A 128 24.26 -0.41 -14.16
N SER A 129 25.37 -0.85 -14.76
CA SER A 129 25.41 -1.28 -16.17
C SER A 129 26.63 -2.16 -16.46
N GLY A 130 26.62 -2.83 -17.62
CA GLY A 130 27.70 -3.74 -18.05
C GLY A 130 27.56 -5.16 -17.50
N SER A 131 28.57 -5.99 -17.72
CA SER A 131 28.59 -7.41 -17.30
C SER A 131 28.55 -7.61 -15.78
N ARG A 132 28.86 -6.56 -15.01
CA ARG A 132 28.81 -6.54 -13.55
C ARG A 132 27.57 -5.85 -12.99
N ALA A 133 26.56 -5.56 -13.82
CA ALA A 133 25.33 -4.91 -13.34
C ALA A 133 24.76 -5.65 -12.13
N GLY A 134 24.43 -4.91 -11.08
CA GLY A 134 23.94 -5.45 -9.82
C GLY A 134 25.01 -5.84 -8.81
N ALA A 135 26.31 -5.83 -9.16
CA ALA A 135 27.37 -6.08 -8.19
C ALA A 135 27.39 -5.00 -7.09
N VAL A 136 27.44 -5.46 -5.84
CA VAL A 136 27.64 -4.59 -4.66
C VAL A 136 29.13 -4.37 -4.48
N VAL A 137 29.53 -3.11 -4.49
CA VAL A 137 30.93 -2.66 -4.42
C VAL A 137 31.06 -1.50 -3.44
N ARG A 138 32.30 -1.14 -3.09
CA ARG A 138 32.53 0.11 -2.36
C ARG A 138 32.17 1.30 -3.25
N ALA A 139 31.64 2.36 -2.66
CA ALA A 139 31.16 3.52 -3.41
C ALA A 139 32.25 4.24 -4.22
N ASP A 140 33.53 4.06 -3.87
CA ASP A 140 34.71 4.65 -4.48
C ASP A 140 35.38 3.75 -5.55
N ALA A 141 34.74 2.65 -5.96
CA ALA A 141 35.34 1.63 -6.82
C ALA A 141 35.68 2.06 -8.27
N GLY A 142 35.53 3.34 -8.64
CA GLY A 142 35.92 3.85 -9.97
C GLY A 142 35.04 3.43 -11.15
N GLU A 143 33.92 2.73 -10.89
CA GLU A 143 32.92 2.32 -11.88
C GLU A 143 31.67 3.24 -11.86
N ARG A 144 30.79 3.11 -12.86
CA ARG A 144 29.47 3.79 -12.85
C ARG A 144 28.53 3.11 -11.85
N VAL A 145 28.62 3.54 -10.60
CA VAL A 145 27.83 3.03 -9.49
C VAL A 145 26.69 3.98 -9.09
N LEU A 146 25.58 3.41 -8.64
CA LEU A 146 24.60 4.10 -7.82
C LEU A 146 25.07 3.99 -6.38
N VAL A 147 25.39 5.12 -5.75
CA VAL A 147 25.74 5.15 -4.34
C VAL A 147 24.45 5.23 -3.52
N VAL A 148 24.18 4.18 -2.73
CA VAL A 148 23.05 4.09 -1.82
C VAL A 148 23.58 4.33 -0.41
N ARG A 149 23.04 5.36 0.26
CA ARG A 149 23.42 5.75 1.62
C ARG A 149 22.20 5.73 2.52
N THR A 150 22.39 5.24 3.73
CA THR A 150 21.49 5.51 4.86
C THR A 150 22.24 6.38 5.85
N LEU A 151 21.54 7.36 6.41
CA LEU A 151 22.05 8.24 7.43
C LEU A 151 21.21 8.08 8.69
N PRO A 152 21.75 8.37 9.88
CA PRO A 152 20.95 8.45 11.11
C PRO A 152 19.75 9.37 10.92
N ALA A 153 18.67 9.10 11.66
CA ALA A 153 17.50 9.96 11.69
C ALA A 153 17.91 11.43 11.97
N PRO A 154 17.39 12.41 11.22
CA PRO A 154 17.66 13.82 11.51
C PRO A 154 17.17 14.17 12.91
N ARG A 155 17.93 14.98 13.65
CA ARG A 155 17.56 15.37 15.01
C ARG A 155 16.53 16.49 15.00
N LEU A 156 15.50 16.38 15.84
CA LEU A 156 14.57 17.47 16.15
C LEU A 156 14.65 17.77 17.65
N VAL A 157 15.30 18.88 18.00
CA VAL A 157 15.50 19.29 19.38
C VAL A 157 14.43 20.32 19.77
N LEU A 158 13.57 19.96 20.73
CA LEU A 158 12.49 20.80 21.24
C LEU A 158 12.89 21.41 22.58
N LEU A 159 13.05 22.73 22.62
CA LEU A 159 13.42 23.48 23.81
C LEU A 159 12.16 24.15 24.40
N GLY A 160 11.62 23.55 25.44
CA GLY A 160 10.31 23.86 26.02
C GLY A 160 9.34 22.69 25.85
N ALA A 161 8.75 22.21 26.93
CA ALA A 161 7.89 21.02 26.99
C ALA A 161 6.39 21.36 27.10
N GLY A 162 5.95 22.47 26.51
CA GLY A 162 4.53 22.85 26.47
C GLY A 162 3.69 21.99 25.51
N GLU A 163 2.39 22.28 25.40
CA GLU A 163 1.46 21.52 24.54
C GLU A 163 1.85 21.50 23.05
N HIS A 164 2.41 22.61 22.55
CA HIS A 164 2.92 22.67 21.18
C HIS A 164 4.12 21.73 20.96
N ALA A 165 4.95 21.53 21.97
CA ALA A 165 6.07 20.60 21.91
C ALA A 165 5.58 19.15 21.88
N ALA A 166 4.59 18.80 22.70
CA ALA A 166 3.98 17.47 22.67
C ALA A 166 3.36 17.16 21.30
N ALA A 167 2.66 18.12 20.70
CA ALA A 167 2.12 17.99 19.35
C ALA A 167 3.22 17.84 18.28
N LEU A 168 4.26 18.69 18.33
CA LEU A 168 5.37 18.64 17.38
C LEU A 168 6.22 17.38 17.51
N SER A 169 6.40 16.87 18.74
CA SER A 169 7.10 15.61 18.99
C SER A 169 6.41 14.45 18.27
N ARG A 170 5.08 14.33 18.37
CA ARG A 170 4.33 13.24 17.73
C ARG A 170 4.48 13.25 16.20
N VAL A 171 4.25 14.41 15.58
CA VAL A 171 4.36 14.51 14.10
C VAL A 171 5.82 14.43 13.64
N GLY A 172 6.78 14.91 14.43
CA GLY A 172 8.20 14.84 14.15
C GLY A 172 8.71 13.39 14.15
N THR A 173 8.39 12.61 15.19
CA THR A 173 8.76 11.19 15.23
C THR A 173 8.10 10.40 14.09
N ALA A 174 6.81 10.64 13.82
CA ALA A 174 6.11 10.01 12.69
C ALA A 174 6.72 10.36 11.32
N ALA A 175 7.33 11.54 11.18
CA ALA A 175 8.06 11.96 9.99
C ALA A 175 9.52 11.47 9.94
N GLY A 176 9.96 10.67 10.91
CA GLY A 176 11.28 10.04 10.93
C GLY A 176 12.38 10.85 11.62
N PHE A 177 12.04 11.88 12.42
CA PHE A 177 13.02 12.60 13.24
C PHE A 177 13.32 11.86 14.56
N ALA A 178 14.57 11.92 15.00
CA ALA A 178 14.95 11.58 16.37
C ALA A 178 14.68 12.80 17.26
N VAL A 179 13.57 12.75 18.02
CA VAL A 179 13.10 13.90 18.81
C VAL A 179 13.68 13.88 20.22
N SER A 180 14.38 14.96 20.60
CA SER A 180 14.80 15.23 21.99
C SER A 180 13.99 16.38 22.57
N VAL A 181 13.54 16.27 23.82
CA VAL A 181 12.78 17.34 24.51
C VAL A 181 13.54 17.77 25.76
N CYS A 182 13.78 19.08 25.88
CA CYS A 182 14.44 19.68 27.03
C CYS A 182 13.60 20.82 27.62
N ASP A 183 13.41 20.81 28.93
CA ASP A 183 12.76 21.89 29.67
C ASP A 183 13.31 21.95 31.11
N VAL A 184 13.29 23.12 31.77
CA VAL A 184 13.73 23.25 33.17
C VAL A 184 12.75 22.67 34.17
N TRP A 185 11.51 22.39 33.76
CA TRP A 185 10.44 21.90 34.62
C TRP A 185 10.28 20.38 34.51
N PRO A 186 10.76 19.57 35.48
CA PRO A 186 10.73 18.11 35.37
C PRO A 186 9.32 17.53 35.24
N LEU A 187 8.31 18.21 35.79
CA LEU A 187 6.90 17.81 35.71
C LEU A 187 6.33 17.86 34.28
N LEU A 188 6.96 18.62 33.39
CA LEU A 188 6.55 18.69 31.99
C LEU A 188 7.24 17.61 31.14
N VAL A 189 8.43 17.17 31.53
CA VAL A 189 9.29 16.28 30.74
C VAL A 189 9.05 14.83 31.16
N THR A 190 7.90 14.27 30.80
CA THR A 190 7.50 12.90 31.19
C THR A 190 7.27 11.98 29.99
N PRO A 191 7.51 10.67 30.13
CA PRO A 191 7.24 9.69 29.07
C PRO A 191 5.78 9.68 28.61
N GLU A 192 4.81 9.95 29.49
CA GLU A 192 3.39 9.95 29.13
C GLU A 192 3.03 11.10 28.16
N ARG A 193 3.73 12.23 28.27
CA ARG A 193 3.53 13.38 27.37
C ARG A 193 4.32 13.25 26.07
N PHE A 194 5.42 12.51 26.10
CA PHE A 194 6.37 12.34 25.02
C PHE A 194 6.78 10.86 24.84
N PRO A 195 5.84 9.97 24.49
CA PRO A 195 6.08 8.52 24.49
C PRO A 195 7.15 8.08 23.49
N ASP A 196 7.28 8.80 22.38
CA ASP A 196 8.17 8.43 21.27
C ASP A 196 9.43 9.32 21.17
N ALA A 197 9.71 10.14 22.18
CA ALA A 197 10.94 10.93 22.22
C ALA A 197 12.14 10.03 22.54
N VAL A 198 13.25 10.22 21.83
CA VAL A 198 14.48 9.44 22.06
C VAL A 198 15.23 9.91 23.32
N GLU A 199 14.93 11.12 23.78
CA GLU A 199 15.60 11.74 24.92
C GLU A 199 14.68 12.76 25.60
N LEU A 200 14.62 12.70 26.93
CA LEU A 200 13.81 13.55 27.80
C LEU A 200 14.70 14.15 28.88
N VAL A 201 14.91 15.47 28.84
CA VAL A 201 15.91 16.16 29.68
C VAL A 201 15.27 17.27 30.49
N ALA A 202 15.46 17.22 31.81
CA ALA A 202 14.98 18.22 32.75
C ALA A 202 16.10 19.18 33.17
N GLU A 203 16.55 20.04 32.25
CA GLU A 203 17.71 20.93 32.42
C GLU A 203 17.51 22.29 31.74
N THR A 204 18.46 23.21 31.94
CA THR A 204 18.50 24.51 31.25
C THR A 204 18.69 24.32 29.73
N PRO A 205 17.79 24.84 28.87
CA PRO A 205 17.80 24.58 27.43
C PRO A 205 19.10 24.91 26.70
N HIS A 206 19.76 26.04 27.03
CA HIS A 206 21.00 26.43 26.35
C HIS A 206 22.18 25.58 26.79
N GLU A 207 22.29 25.23 28.08
CA GLU A 207 23.34 24.35 28.60
C GLU A 207 23.22 22.94 28.00
N TYR A 208 21.99 22.42 27.88
CA TYR A 208 21.72 21.17 27.19
C TYR A 208 22.13 21.24 25.73
N LEU A 209 21.75 22.32 25.02
CA LEU A 209 22.02 22.51 23.60
C LEU A 209 23.52 22.63 23.29
N GLU A 210 24.30 23.30 24.14
CA GLU A 210 25.76 23.45 23.98
C GLU A 210 26.51 22.11 23.96
N ARG A 211 25.94 21.06 24.54
CA ARG A 211 26.52 19.70 24.55
C ARG A 211 26.06 18.83 23.39
N GLN A 212 25.16 19.33 22.54
CA GLN A 212 24.62 18.55 21.43
C GLN A 212 25.49 18.66 20.19
N GLU A 213 25.80 17.52 19.59
CA GLU A 213 26.30 17.48 18.22
C GLU A 213 25.14 17.64 17.25
N LEU A 214 25.11 18.77 16.54
CA LEU A 214 24.10 19.12 15.55
C LEU A 214 24.74 19.21 14.16
N ASP A 215 23.98 18.89 13.13
CA ASP A 215 24.38 18.96 11.74
C ASP A 215 23.37 19.76 10.90
N ASP A 216 23.64 19.89 9.60
CA ASP A 216 22.78 20.59 8.64
C ASP A 216 21.42 19.92 8.43
N ARG A 217 21.21 18.71 8.95
CA ARG A 217 19.92 17.99 8.94
C ARG A 217 19.15 18.19 10.24
N SER A 218 19.79 18.70 11.27
CA SER A 218 19.21 18.93 12.59
C SER A 218 18.31 20.17 12.59
N ALA A 219 17.20 20.08 13.30
CA ALA A 219 16.26 21.17 13.53
C ALA A 219 16.18 21.48 15.04
N VAL A 220 16.27 22.76 15.40
CA VAL A 220 16.09 23.24 16.78
C VAL A 220 14.86 24.13 16.84
N CYS A 221 13.92 23.79 17.70
CA CYS A 221 12.68 24.53 17.90
C CYS A 221 12.58 25.04 19.33
N VAL A 222 12.57 26.37 19.50
CA VAL A 222 12.41 27.03 20.80
C VAL A 222 10.93 27.33 21.03
N LEU A 223 10.35 26.59 21.97
CA LEU A 223 8.91 26.53 22.26
C LEU A 223 8.57 27.03 23.67
N THR A 224 9.57 27.50 24.42
CA THR A 224 9.37 28.18 25.70
C THR A 224 8.83 29.60 25.51
N HIS A 225 8.11 30.10 26.52
CA HIS A 225 7.57 31.45 26.58
C HIS A 225 8.33 32.36 27.56
N ASP A 226 9.36 31.82 28.23
CA ASP A 226 10.19 32.57 29.18
C ASP A 226 11.40 33.18 28.46
N VAL A 227 11.46 34.50 28.42
CA VAL A 227 12.54 35.26 27.77
C VAL A 227 13.93 34.93 28.34
N ARG A 228 13.98 34.54 29.61
CA ARG A 228 15.23 34.17 30.29
C ARG A 228 15.79 32.84 29.79
N LEU A 229 14.94 32.01 29.18
CA LEU A 229 15.30 30.72 28.60
C LEU A 229 15.39 30.79 27.07
N ASP A 230 14.52 31.58 26.42
CA ASP A 230 14.43 31.62 24.96
C ASP A 230 15.63 32.32 24.30
N ILE A 231 16.06 33.48 24.79
CA ILE A 231 17.16 34.26 24.19
C ILE A 231 18.50 33.52 24.27
N PRO A 232 18.92 32.98 25.44
CA PRO A 232 20.17 32.22 25.51
C PRO A 232 20.15 30.96 24.64
N ALA A 233 19.02 30.25 24.61
CA ALA A 233 18.86 29.05 23.78
C ALA A 233 18.95 29.38 22.28
N LEU A 234 18.31 30.47 21.85
CA LEU A 234 18.37 30.93 20.46
C LEU A 234 19.76 31.40 20.05
N ARG A 235 20.50 32.07 20.94
CA ARG A 235 21.89 32.46 20.67
C ARG A 235 22.77 31.24 20.38
N VAL A 236 22.65 30.19 21.19
CA VAL A 236 23.37 28.92 20.98
C VAL A 236 22.89 28.23 19.69
N ALA A 237 21.58 28.13 19.48
CA ALA A 237 21.01 27.48 18.30
C ALA A 237 21.45 28.17 16.99
N LEU A 238 21.42 29.50 16.94
CA LEU A 238 21.81 30.29 15.76
C LEU A 238 23.33 30.33 15.54
N ALA A 239 24.14 30.01 16.54
CA ALA A 239 25.58 29.79 16.39
C ALA A 239 25.92 28.36 15.95
N SER A 240 25.01 27.40 16.15
CA SER A 240 25.23 25.99 15.79
C SER A 240 25.17 25.72 14.29
N SER A 241 25.56 24.51 13.91
CA SER A 241 25.45 23.91 12.57
C SER A 241 24.04 23.45 12.19
N ALA A 242 23.03 23.60 13.07
CA ALA A 242 21.66 23.19 12.77
C ALA A 242 21.13 23.79 11.46
N GLY A 243 20.60 22.94 10.58
CA GLY A 243 20.04 23.35 9.29
C GLY A 243 18.76 24.18 9.43
N PHE A 244 18.06 24.07 10.55
CA PHE A 244 16.85 24.82 10.84
C PHE A 244 16.82 25.29 12.30
N VAL A 245 16.52 26.57 12.51
CA VAL A 245 16.30 27.14 13.85
C VAL A 245 15.00 27.93 13.84
N GLY A 246 14.04 27.50 14.64
CA GLY A 246 12.72 28.11 14.70
C GLY A 246 12.26 28.44 16.10
N ALA A 247 11.36 29.40 16.22
CA ALA A 247 10.80 29.79 17.52
C ALA A 247 9.33 30.20 17.42
N LEU A 248 8.52 29.69 18.35
CA LEU A 248 7.11 30.09 18.45
C LEU A 248 6.99 31.52 18.96
N GLY A 249 5.93 32.23 18.55
CA GLY A 249 5.60 33.54 19.12
C GLY A 249 4.60 34.32 18.26
N ALA A 250 3.75 35.10 18.93
CA ALA A 250 2.94 36.11 18.27
C ALA A 250 3.85 37.20 17.66
N ARG A 251 3.35 37.97 16.69
CA ARG A 251 4.14 39.00 15.98
C ARG A 251 4.83 40.00 16.92
N SER A 252 4.18 40.37 18.03
CA SER A 252 4.76 41.22 19.07
C SER A 252 5.93 40.55 19.79
N THR A 253 5.81 39.27 20.16
CA THR A 253 6.90 38.46 20.74
C THR A 253 8.07 38.34 19.78
N VAL A 254 7.80 38.13 18.49
CA VAL A 254 8.84 38.04 17.46
C VAL A 254 9.64 39.33 17.33
N ALA A 255 8.96 40.49 17.28
CA ALA A 255 9.64 41.78 17.20
C ALA A 255 10.55 42.02 18.41
N ARG A 256 10.02 41.80 19.63
CA ARG A 256 10.79 41.94 20.87
C ARG A 256 11.97 40.98 20.96
N ARG A 257 11.76 39.72 20.57
CA ARG A 257 12.83 38.70 20.55
C ARG A 257 13.96 39.10 19.62
N ARG A 258 13.65 39.66 18.45
CA ARG A 258 14.66 40.14 17.50
C ARG A 258 15.53 41.23 18.12
N GLU A 259 14.92 42.21 18.79
CA GLU A 259 15.65 43.28 19.49
C GLU A 259 16.59 42.71 20.56
N LEU A 260 16.07 41.84 21.43
CA LEU A 260 16.86 41.22 22.50
C LEU A 260 18.02 40.37 21.97
N LEU A 261 17.83 39.64 20.87
CA LEU A 261 18.91 38.86 20.26
C LEU A 261 20.02 39.77 19.69
N LEU A 262 19.66 40.91 19.09
CA LEU A 262 20.64 41.89 18.61
C LEU A 262 21.44 42.48 19.79
N ASP A 263 20.76 42.82 20.88
CA ASP A 263 21.39 43.35 22.09
C ASP A 263 22.37 42.34 22.72
N GLU A 264 22.06 41.04 22.63
CA GLU A 264 22.94 39.93 23.04
C GLU A 264 24.04 39.58 22.02
N GLY A 265 24.19 40.39 20.96
CA GLY A 265 25.28 40.28 19.99
C GLY A 265 25.05 39.26 18.87
N VAL A 266 23.82 38.77 18.68
CA VAL A 266 23.49 37.93 17.52
C VAL A 266 23.53 38.79 16.25
N THR A 267 24.30 38.36 15.26
CA THR A 267 24.46 39.11 13.99
C THR A 267 23.22 39.03 13.11
N ASP A 268 23.05 40.00 12.20
CA ASP A 268 21.97 39.95 11.19
C ASP A 268 22.01 38.67 10.33
N ALA A 269 23.21 38.16 10.03
CA ALA A 269 23.39 36.92 9.28
C ALA A 269 22.87 35.69 10.05
N GLN A 270 23.12 35.65 11.36
CA GLN A 270 22.56 34.62 12.22
C GLN A 270 21.04 34.77 12.35
N LEU A 271 20.54 35.99 12.57
CA LEU A 271 19.10 36.26 12.63
C LEU A 271 18.35 35.91 11.35
N ALA A 272 18.98 36.00 10.18
CA ALA A 272 18.37 35.60 8.92
C ALA A 272 18.07 34.09 8.85
N ARG A 273 18.70 33.27 9.70
CA ARG A 273 18.42 31.83 9.85
C ARG A 273 17.21 31.54 10.76
N LEU A 274 16.70 32.53 11.50
CA LEU A 274 15.65 32.34 12.49
C LEU A 274 14.26 32.33 11.85
N HIS A 275 13.58 31.19 11.93
CA HIS A 275 12.18 31.02 11.55
C HIS A 275 11.26 31.41 12.71
N SER A 276 10.86 32.68 12.76
CA SER A 276 10.03 33.24 13.83
C SER A 276 9.05 34.28 13.25
N PRO A 277 7.72 34.06 13.28
CA PRO A 277 7.03 32.92 13.88
C PRO A 277 7.34 31.59 13.18
N LEU A 278 7.46 30.52 13.95
CA LEU A 278 7.65 29.17 13.45
C LEU A 278 6.41 28.66 12.70
N GLY A 279 6.62 28.11 11.50
CA GLY A 279 5.64 27.38 10.69
C GLY A 279 5.15 28.13 9.45
N LEU A 280 4.69 27.35 8.45
CA LEU A 280 4.01 27.88 7.27
C LEU A 280 2.63 28.48 7.63
N ASP A 281 2.18 29.45 6.84
CA ASP A 281 0.83 30.00 6.99
C ASP A 281 -0.24 29.02 6.45
N LEU A 282 -0.69 28.12 7.32
CA LEU A 282 -1.77 27.17 7.05
C LEU A 282 -3.14 27.64 7.59
N GLY A 283 -3.20 28.80 8.26
CA GLY A 283 -4.41 29.35 8.88
C GLY A 283 -4.92 28.60 10.13
N GLY A 284 -4.18 27.63 10.66
CA GLY A 284 -4.54 26.84 11.83
C GLY A 284 -4.25 27.54 13.16
N ALA A 285 -4.92 27.11 14.23
CA ALA A 285 -4.79 27.71 15.57
C ALA A 285 -4.60 26.69 16.71
N SER A 286 -4.84 25.39 16.48
CA SER A 286 -4.58 24.37 17.50
C SER A 286 -3.09 24.02 17.58
N PRO A 287 -2.62 23.44 18.70
CA PRO A 287 -1.24 22.93 18.81
C PRO A 287 -0.88 21.94 17.70
N GLU A 288 -1.79 21.05 17.31
CA GLU A 288 -1.58 20.05 16.24
C GLU A 288 -1.45 20.70 14.86
N GLN A 289 -2.28 21.70 14.56
CA GLN A 289 -2.19 22.43 13.30
C GLN A 289 -0.91 23.26 13.22
N THR A 290 -0.51 23.84 14.35
CA THR A 290 0.75 24.59 14.47
C THR A 290 1.96 23.66 14.32
N ALA A 291 1.89 22.47 14.92
CA ALA A 291 2.92 21.44 14.76
C ALA A 291 3.05 20.98 13.31
N LEU A 292 1.92 20.79 12.60
CA LEU A 292 1.93 20.48 11.16
C LEU A 292 2.56 21.61 10.33
N ALA A 293 2.21 22.87 10.64
CA ALA A 293 2.80 24.03 9.98
C ALA A 293 4.31 24.15 10.22
N ALA A 294 4.76 23.93 11.46
CA ALA A 294 6.16 23.92 11.85
C ALA A 294 6.94 22.81 11.14
N LEU A 295 6.43 21.58 11.18
CA LEU A 295 7.07 20.43 10.54
C LEU A 295 7.12 20.60 9.01
N ALA A 296 6.06 21.12 8.40
CA ALA A 296 6.05 21.41 6.96
C ALA A 296 7.12 22.44 6.57
N GLU A 297 7.34 23.48 7.39
CA GLU A 297 8.40 24.45 7.18
C GLU A 297 9.79 23.81 7.34
N ILE A 298 10.01 22.99 8.38
CA ILE A 298 11.27 22.26 8.60
C ILE A 298 11.60 21.38 7.38
N VAL A 299 10.63 20.58 6.93
CA VAL A 299 10.81 19.69 5.77
C VAL A 299 11.05 20.49 4.49
N ALA A 300 10.33 21.60 4.29
CA ALA A 300 10.55 22.48 3.16
C ALA A 300 11.97 23.05 3.17
N ALA A 301 12.47 23.55 4.31
CA ALA A 301 13.82 24.07 4.44
C ALA A 301 14.89 23.01 4.12
N GLN A 302 14.74 21.79 4.64
CA GLN A 302 15.68 20.68 4.39
C GLN A 302 15.77 20.28 2.92
N HIS A 303 14.67 20.39 2.16
CA HIS A 303 14.59 19.95 0.77
C HIS A 303 14.67 21.11 -0.24
N GLY A 304 14.77 22.36 0.23
CA GLY A 304 14.64 23.55 -0.63
C GLY A 304 13.24 23.71 -1.25
N GLY A 305 12.21 23.17 -0.58
CA GLY A 305 10.82 23.28 -0.99
C GLY A 305 10.25 24.68 -0.79
N THR A 306 9.24 25.02 -1.58
CA THR A 306 8.61 26.36 -1.56
C THR A 306 7.44 26.48 -0.59
N GLY A 307 6.86 25.35 -0.15
CA GLY A 307 5.60 25.33 0.60
C GLY A 307 4.35 25.66 -0.24
N LEU A 308 4.48 25.92 -1.54
CA LEU A 308 3.35 26.21 -2.43
C LEU A 308 2.61 24.93 -2.85
N PRO A 309 1.31 25.02 -3.20
CA PRO A 309 0.56 23.88 -3.71
C PRO A 309 1.20 23.27 -4.96
N LEU A 310 1.47 21.96 -4.94
CA LEU A 310 2.12 21.25 -6.06
C LEU A 310 1.41 21.45 -7.42
N ARG A 311 0.09 21.63 -7.43
CA ARG A 311 -0.71 21.90 -8.66
C ARG A 311 -0.31 23.19 -9.38
N GLU A 312 0.36 24.11 -8.68
CA GLU A 312 0.82 25.40 -9.22
C GLU A 312 2.27 25.34 -9.70
N LEU A 313 3.00 24.26 -9.35
CA LEU A 313 4.38 24.03 -9.76
C LEU A 313 4.42 23.19 -11.04
N ARG A 314 5.47 23.41 -11.86
CA ARG A 314 5.73 22.65 -13.09
C ARG A 314 7.04 21.87 -12.94
N GLY A 315 7.12 20.72 -13.60
CA GLY A 315 8.29 19.85 -13.57
C GLY A 315 8.05 18.55 -12.78
N PRO A 316 9.09 17.73 -12.54
CA PRO A 316 8.98 16.50 -11.76
C PRO A 316 8.57 16.78 -10.31
N LEU A 317 7.70 15.93 -9.73
CA LEU A 317 7.23 16.07 -8.34
C LEU A 317 8.37 15.96 -7.30
N HIS A 318 9.42 15.21 -7.62
CA HIS A 318 10.60 15.03 -6.78
C HIS A 318 11.83 15.60 -7.49
N ALA A 319 11.87 16.93 -7.67
CA ALA A 319 13.07 17.60 -8.16
C ALA A 319 14.18 17.53 -7.09
N ARG A 320 15.37 17.05 -7.47
CA ARG A 320 16.55 17.01 -6.60
C ARG A 320 16.98 18.43 -6.19
N ALA A 321 17.40 18.60 -4.94
CA ALA A 321 18.22 19.74 -4.51
C ALA A 321 19.43 19.89 -5.45
N ALA A 322 19.66 21.11 -5.93
CA ALA A 322 20.79 21.43 -6.77
C ALA A 322 22.09 21.08 -6.06
N ALA A 323 23.02 20.44 -6.77
CA ALA A 323 24.40 20.33 -6.30
C ALA A 323 24.93 21.74 -5.97
N PRO A 324 25.72 21.93 -4.90
CA PRO A 324 26.29 23.24 -4.60
C PRO A 324 27.09 23.73 -5.81
N PRO A 325 27.06 25.05 -6.10
CA PRO A 325 27.76 25.59 -7.27
C PRO A 325 29.25 25.25 -7.15
N THR A 326 29.73 24.46 -8.10
CA THR A 326 31.15 24.14 -8.26
C THR A 326 31.95 25.44 -8.21
N THR A 327 32.72 25.62 -7.13
CA THR A 327 33.67 26.71 -7.01
C THR A 327 34.63 26.60 -8.18
N THR A 328 34.57 27.56 -9.09
CA THR A 328 35.47 27.63 -10.23
C THR A 328 36.85 27.94 -9.67
N LEU A 329 37.72 26.94 -9.60
CA LEU A 329 39.14 27.15 -9.31
C LEU A 329 39.71 28.16 -10.32
N PRO A 330 40.44 29.20 -9.88
CA PRO A 330 41.03 30.15 -10.80
C PRO A 330 42.09 29.42 -11.64
N ARG A 331 41.92 29.47 -12.96
CA ARG A 331 42.91 28.97 -13.93
C ARG A 331 44.21 29.77 -13.77
N SER A 332 45.21 29.21 -13.13
CA SER A 332 46.59 29.68 -13.24
C SER A 332 47.30 28.93 -14.38
N CYS A 333 48.00 29.73 -15.19
CA CYS A 333 49.09 29.38 -16.08
C CYS A 333 48.88 28.24 -17.11
N ARG A 334 48.63 28.63 -18.37
CA ARG A 334 49.32 28.00 -19.51
C ARG A 334 49.92 29.04 -20.43
N SER A 335 51.20 28.82 -20.66
CA SER A 335 52.11 29.41 -21.62
C SER A 335 51.63 29.25 -23.07
N GLU A 336 51.80 30.35 -23.81
CA GLU A 336 52.34 30.48 -25.18
C GLU A 336 52.09 29.45 -26.31
N ARG A 337 51.81 30.05 -27.49
CA ARG A 337 51.94 29.57 -28.89
C ARG A 337 50.79 28.67 -29.39
N MET A 338 50.19 28.83 -30.57
CA MET A 338 50.49 29.58 -31.80
C MET A 338 49.16 29.80 -32.57
N ARG A 339 49.01 30.94 -33.24
CA ARG A 339 47.91 31.22 -34.18
C ARG A 339 48.28 30.75 -35.58
N HIS A 340 47.43 29.95 -36.21
CA HIS A 340 47.27 29.92 -37.66
C HIS A 340 45.78 30.01 -38.02
N SER A 341 45.44 31.07 -38.75
CA SER A 341 44.25 31.14 -39.63
C SER A 341 44.75 30.92 -41.07
N PRO A 342 43.91 30.53 -42.06
CA PRO A 342 43.00 31.53 -42.67
C PRO A 342 41.68 31.01 -43.33
N HIS A 343 40.69 31.93 -43.38
CA HIS A 343 39.77 32.25 -44.51
C HIS A 343 38.63 31.28 -44.95
N PRO A 344 37.63 31.73 -45.77
CA PRO A 344 36.54 32.66 -45.42
C PRO A 344 35.13 32.17 -45.89
N ALA A 345 34.09 32.95 -45.55
CA ALA A 345 32.69 32.75 -45.99
C ALA A 345 32.48 32.85 -47.52
N PRO A 346 31.27 32.47 -48.00
CA PRO A 346 30.55 33.43 -48.83
C PRO A 346 29.06 33.61 -48.50
N SER A 347 28.65 34.86 -48.70
CA SER A 347 27.32 35.46 -48.71
C SER A 347 26.44 35.07 -49.90
N ARG A 348 25.11 35.20 -49.76
CA ARG A 348 24.14 35.82 -50.74
C ARG A 348 22.75 35.87 -50.07
N ARG A 349 22.23 37.06 -49.75
CA ARG A 349 21.43 38.04 -50.54
C ARG A 349 19.91 37.74 -50.50
N ILE A 350 19.12 38.61 -49.82
CA ILE A 350 18.18 39.66 -50.38
C ILE A 350 16.83 39.01 -50.76
N ASP A 351 15.62 39.42 -50.37
CA ASP A 351 14.94 40.73 -50.25
C ASP A 351 14.00 40.72 -49.02
N GLU A 352 13.99 41.71 -48.11
CA GLU A 352 13.30 43.01 -48.20
C GLU A 352 11.82 42.99 -48.62
N ARG A 353 10.94 43.23 -47.63
CA ARG A 353 9.98 44.35 -47.70
C ARG A 353 9.73 44.96 -46.32
N ILE A 354 10.40 46.08 -46.12
CA ILE A 354 10.18 47.09 -45.09
C ILE A 354 8.99 47.98 -45.50
N ARG A 355 8.15 48.36 -44.53
CA ARG A 355 7.69 49.75 -44.24
C ARG A 355 6.79 49.71 -43.00
N ARG A 356 7.35 50.07 -41.83
CA ARG A 356 7.43 51.42 -41.20
C ARG A 356 6.14 51.71 -40.40
N ALA A 357 6.21 51.70 -39.06
CA ALA A 357 6.67 52.78 -38.15
C ALA A 357 5.52 53.79 -37.90
N ASP A 358 5.27 54.37 -36.73
CA ASP A 358 6.03 54.57 -35.49
C ASP A 358 5.02 55.00 -34.36
N PRO A 359 5.43 55.17 -33.08
CA PRO A 359 4.64 55.18 -31.86
C PRO A 359 4.48 56.58 -31.23
N ARG A 360 4.24 56.58 -29.89
CA ARG A 360 4.15 57.69 -28.89
C ARG A 360 2.69 58.12 -28.64
N ALA A 361 2.21 58.41 -27.43
CA ALA A 361 2.82 58.91 -26.20
C ALA A 361 1.89 58.56 -24.98
N ALA A 362 2.41 58.17 -23.82
CA ALA A 362 2.71 59.00 -22.62
C ALA A 362 1.67 58.94 -21.47
N ARG A 363 2.14 58.37 -20.34
CA ARG A 363 1.94 58.72 -18.91
C ARG A 363 0.70 59.53 -18.48
N ARG A 364 -0.06 59.01 -17.49
CA ARG A 364 -0.22 59.57 -16.11
C ARG A 364 -1.26 58.82 -15.23
N ARG A 365 -0.83 58.53 -13.99
CA ARG A 365 -1.49 58.51 -12.64
C ARG A 365 -2.95 58.05 -12.42
N ARG A 366 -3.10 57.20 -11.37
CA ARG A 366 -4.23 56.79 -10.47
C ARG A 366 -5.37 57.82 -10.24
N PRO A 367 -6.55 57.52 -9.60
CA PRO A 367 -6.96 56.37 -8.74
C PRO A 367 -8.42 55.82 -8.93
N CYS A 368 -8.82 54.85 -8.09
CA CYS A 368 -10.19 54.31 -7.90
C CYS A 368 -11.30 55.38 -7.76
N PRO A 369 -12.57 55.00 -8.00
CA PRO A 369 -13.70 55.59 -7.30
C PRO A 369 -14.59 54.56 -6.58
N SER A 370 -14.93 54.93 -5.36
CA SER A 370 -16.03 54.45 -4.52
C SER A 370 -17.39 55.05 -4.95
N HIS A 371 -18.46 54.28 -4.72
CA HIS A 371 -19.93 54.55 -4.66
C HIS A 371 -20.42 55.99 -4.43
N PRO A 372 -21.67 56.38 -4.85
CA PRO A 372 -22.87 56.19 -3.99
C PRO A 372 -24.31 56.16 -4.64
N ALA A 373 -25.28 55.78 -3.78
CA ALA A 373 -26.70 56.25 -3.64
C ALA A 373 -27.81 55.81 -4.66
N LEU A 374 -29.12 55.64 -4.35
CA LEU A 374 -30.00 55.58 -3.14
C LEU A 374 -31.48 55.24 -3.58
N ALA A 375 -32.26 54.61 -2.66
CA ALA A 375 -33.74 54.59 -2.45
C ALA A 375 -34.70 54.04 -3.55
N GLY A 376 -35.76 53.24 -3.35
CA GLY A 376 -36.73 52.94 -2.25
C GLY A 376 -38.16 53.26 -2.78
N PRO A 377 -39.26 52.48 -2.50
CA PRO A 377 -39.80 52.30 -1.14
C PRO A 377 -40.45 50.92 -0.84
N ALA A 378 -40.99 50.82 0.38
CA ALA A 378 -41.41 49.66 1.16
C ALA A 378 -42.89 49.26 1.03
N ASP A 379 -43.25 48.03 1.46
CA ASP A 379 -44.15 47.86 2.62
C ASP A 379 -44.15 46.46 3.31
N ALA A 380 -44.29 46.52 4.65
CA ALA A 380 -44.82 45.59 5.67
C ALA A 380 -44.49 44.06 5.79
N ARG A 381 -43.52 43.76 6.67
CA ARG A 381 -43.55 42.92 7.91
C ARG A 381 -44.50 41.70 8.04
N ARG A 382 -43.93 40.52 8.37
CA ARG A 382 -43.96 39.88 9.73
C ARG A 382 -43.28 38.48 9.77
N GLY A 383 -42.14 38.41 10.47
CA GLY A 383 -41.74 37.40 11.47
C GLY A 383 -41.56 35.92 11.11
N ARG A 384 -40.29 35.48 10.94
CA ARG A 384 -39.78 34.21 11.49
C ARG A 384 -38.30 34.34 11.86
N GLU A 385 -37.99 34.20 13.15
CA GLU A 385 -36.67 33.99 13.73
C GLU A 385 -36.44 32.48 13.96
N THR A 386 -35.21 32.02 13.71
CA THR A 386 -34.59 30.73 14.15
C THR A 386 -34.36 30.72 15.67
N PRO A 387 -34.25 29.58 16.42
CA PRO A 387 -33.06 28.66 16.41
C PRO A 387 -33.38 27.22 16.97
N PRO A 388 -32.45 26.41 17.56
CA PRO A 388 -31.11 25.93 17.16
C PRO A 388 -30.95 24.38 17.18
N LYS A 389 -29.74 23.91 16.80
CA LYS A 389 -29.21 22.53 16.91
C LYS A 389 -28.83 22.13 18.35
N SER A 390 -28.96 20.84 18.69
CA SER A 390 -28.28 20.20 19.84
C SER A 390 -27.91 18.73 19.59
N ARG A 391 -26.84 18.29 20.28
CA ARG A 391 -26.06 17.03 20.20
C ARG A 391 -26.72 15.82 20.92
N PRO A 392 -26.20 14.59 20.72
CA PRO A 392 -26.75 13.34 21.27
C PRO A 392 -26.13 12.95 22.63
N GLY A 393 -26.88 12.16 23.42
CA GLY A 393 -26.43 11.56 24.69
C GLY A 393 -26.93 10.12 24.86
N LEU A 394 -26.02 9.26 25.34
CA LEU A 394 -26.19 7.88 25.82
C LEU A 394 -27.33 7.72 26.84
N LEU A 395 -27.93 6.53 26.94
CA LEU A 395 -27.96 5.69 28.16
C LEU A 395 -28.74 4.37 27.98
N THR A 396 -28.40 3.45 28.89
CA THR A 396 -28.48 1.99 28.94
C THR A 396 -29.76 1.36 29.52
N ALA A 397 -30.00 0.08 29.13
CA ALA A 397 -30.48 -1.10 29.87
C ALA A 397 -31.67 -1.05 30.88
N GLY A 398 -32.64 -1.96 30.65
CA GLY A 398 -33.20 -2.87 31.68
C GLY A 398 -34.59 -2.55 32.25
N ASN A 399 -35.62 -3.35 31.91
CA ASN A 399 -36.22 -4.32 32.85
C ASN A 399 -37.48 -5.04 32.34
N VAL A 400 -37.50 -6.31 32.74
CA VAL A 400 -38.49 -7.39 32.67
C VAL A 400 -39.85 -7.02 33.31
N HIS A 401 -40.94 -7.56 32.75
CA HIS A 401 -42.09 -7.96 33.57
C HIS A 401 -42.62 -9.35 33.18
N CYS A 402 -42.54 -10.24 34.17
CA CYS A 402 -43.04 -11.60 34.20
C CYS A 402 -44.56 -11.65 34.27
N ILE A 403 -45.19 -12.64 33.65
CA ILE A 403 -46.33 -13.34 34.26
C ILE A 403 -46.09 -14.84 34.10
N ASN A 404 -45.96 -15.49 35.25
CA ASN A 404 -45.88 -16.92 35.44
C ASN A 404 -47.15 -17.32 36.18
N THR A 405 -47.95 -18.24 35.64
CA THR A 405 -48.98 -18.95 36.42
C THR A 405 -48.86 -20.45 36.16
N ARG A 406 -48.52 -21.16 37.22
CA ARG A 406 -48.50 -22.62 37.33
C ARG A 406 -49.93 -23.17 37.34
N GLY A 407 -50.10 -24.39 36.83
CA GLY A 407 -51.07 -25.34 37.37
C GLY A 407 -51.66 -26.33 36.37
N GLY A 408 -51.39 -27.63 36.57
CA GLY A 408 -52.39 -28.68 36.35
C GLY A 408 -52.28 -29.55 35.10
N SER A 409 -51.75 -30.76 35.32
CA SER A 409 -52.00 -32.06 34.67
C SER A 409 -53.29 -32.25 33.83
N ASP A 410 -53.16 -32.77 32.61
CA ASP A 410 -53.60 -34.12 32.17
C ASP A 410 -53.90 -34.24 30.66
N GLY A 411 -53.38 -35.32 30.07
CA GLY A 411 -53.80 -36.09 28.89
C GLY A 411 -54.58 -35.45 27.72
N HIS A 412 -53.97 -35.45 26.53
CA HIS A 412 -54.35 -36.37 25.45
C HIS A 412 -53.45 -36.24 24.20
N HIS A 413 -52.97 -37.39 23.71
CA HIS A 413 -52.27 -37.55 22.46
C HIS A 413 -53.20 -37.34 21.26
N HIS A 414 -52.94 -36.33 20.44
CA HIS A 414 -53.32 -36.34 19.02
C HIS A 414 -52.09 -36.00 18.17
N ARG A 415 -51.63 -37.00 17.39
CA ARG A 415 -50.66 -36.80 16.31
C ARG A 415 -51.33 -35.96 15.23
N HIS A 416 -51.01 -34.68 15.17
CA HIS A 416 -51.18 -33.91 13.95
C HIS A 416 -49.90 -34.03 13.12
N GLU A 417 -49.97 -34.75 12.00
CA GLU A 417 -49.00 -34.60 10.92
C GLU A 417 -49.05 -33.14 10.46
N LEU A 418 -47.97 -32.40 10.71
CA LEU A 418 -47.77 -31.08 10.14
C LEU A 418 -47.68 -31.22 8.61
N PRO A 419 -48.44 -30.46 7.82
CA PRO A 419 -48.34 -30.50 6.36
C PRO A 419 -46.92 -30.08 5.95
N ARG A 420 -46.27 -30.89 5.11
CA ARG A 420 -44.99 -30.55 4.46
C ARG A 420 -45.13 -29.17 3.82
N ARG A 421 -44.31 -28.22 4.29
CA ARG A 421 -44.21 -26.88 3.70
C ARG A 421 -44.02 -27.02 2.18
N PRO A 422 -44.82 -26.36 1.33
CA PRO A 422 -44.57 -26.38 -0.11
C PRO A 422 -43.16 -25.81 -0.36
N LEU A 423 -42.41 -26.46 -1.25
CA LEU A 423 -41.10 -25.97 -1.71
C LEU A 423 -41.22 -24.49 -2.13
N PRO A 424 -40.28 -23.62 -1.74
CA PRO A 424 -40.36 -22.20 -2.09
C PRO A 424 -40.46 -22.03 -3.61
N ARG A 425 -41.32 -21.10 -4.05
CA ARG A 425 -41.47 -20.76 -5.47
C ARG A 425 -40.10 -20.35 -6.02
N ARG A 426 -39.66 -21.01 -7.10
CA ARG A 426 -38.37 -20.71 -7.75
C ARG A 426 -38.34 -19.26 -8.24
N PRO A 427 -37.22 -18.52 -8.06
CA PRO A 427 -37.12 -17.16 -8.54
C PRO A 427 -37.16 -17.18 -10.07
N ARG A 428 -37.94 -16.26 -10.66
CA ARG A 428 -37.92 -15.97 -12.10
C ARG A 428 -37.47 -14.53 -12.26
N ALA A 429 -36.36 -14.31 -12.95
CA ALA A 429 -35.94 -12.97 -13.35
C ALA A 429 -36.66 -12.62 -14.66
N ALA A 430 -37.38 -11.51 -14.69
CA ALA A 430 -37.91 -10.96 -15.92
C ALA A 430 -36.77 -10.40 -16.81
N ALA A 431 -37.06 -10.13 -18.08
CA ALA A 431 -36.10 -9.48 -18.95
C ALA A 431 -35.68 -8.12 -18.38
N GLY A 432 -34.38 -7.95 -18.14
CA GLY A 432 -33.80 -6.74 -17.52
C GLY A 432 -33.65 -6.82 -16.00
N GLU A 433 -34.19 -7.83 -15.33
CA GLU A 433 -33.95 -8.06 -13.90
C GLU A 433 -32.68 -8.90 -13.68
N ALA A 434 -31.90 -8.57 -12.65
CA ALA A 434 -30.69 -9.29 -12.29
C ALA A 434 -30.85 -10.01 -10.94
N PRO A 435 -30.38 -11.27 -10.79
CA PRO A 435 -30.30 -11.91 -9.48
C PRO A 435 -29.35 -11.15 -8.57
N MET A 436 -29.75 -10.93 -7.33
CA MET A 436 -28.95 -10.27 -6.29
C MET A 436 -28.94 -11.14 -5.04
N ALA A 437 -27.76 -11.28 -4.43
CA ALA A 437 -27.62 -11.76 -3.05
C ALA A 437 -26.99 -10.64 -2.22
N GLY A 438 -25.68 -10.68 -1.99
CA GLY A 438 -24.98 -9.64 -1.23
C GLY A 438 -24.91 -8.25 -1.89
N GLY A 439 -25.03 -8.17 -3.21
CA GLY A 439 -25.00 -6.89 -3.94
C GLY A 439 -23.66 -6.13 -3.92
N THR A 440 -22.60 -6.66 -3.29
CA THR A 440 -21.32 -5.95 -3.07
C THR A 440 -20.65 -5.47 -4.36
N TRP A 441 -20.71 -6.27 -5.44
CA TRP A 441 -20.24 -5.83 -6.76
C TRP A 441 -21.31 -5.02 -7.50
N LEU A 442 -22.54 -5.53 -7.54
CA LEU A 442 -23.61 -4.98 -8.35
C LEU A 442 -23.99 -3.54 -7.96
N LEU A 443 -23.86 -3.20 -6.68
CA LEU A 443 -24.11 -1.85 -6.14
C LEU A 443 -22.87 -0.95 -6.16
N SER A 444 -21.71 -1.47 -6.54
CA SER A 444 -20.46 -0.70 -6.60
C SER A 444 -20.25 0.02 -7.94
N GLU A 445 -20.95 -0.42 -8.99
CA GLU A 445 -20.84 0.13 -10.34
C GLU A 445 -22.22 0.40 -10.95
N PRO A 446 -22.36 1.40 -11.85
CA PRO A 446 -23.61 1.62 -12.57
C PRO A 446 -24.06 0.38 -13.36
N GLN A 447 -25.34 0.03 -13.24
CA GLN A 447 -25.97 -1.09 -13.96
C GLN A 447 -26.98 -0.56 -14.99
N PRO A 448 -26.53 0.10 -16.08
CA PRO A 448 -27.41 0.90 -16.96
C PRO A 448 -28.47 0.08 -17.71
N ARG A 449 -28.32 -1.24 -17.76
CA ARG A 449 -29.25 -2.17 -18.44
C ARG A 449 -30.19 -2.90 -17.48
N THR A 450 -30.01 -2.73 -16.18
CA THR A 450 -30.77 -3.46 -15.17
C THR A 450 -31.99 -2.65 -14.74
N THR A 451 -33.18 -3.23 -14.90
CA THR A 451 -34.48 -2.59 -14.60
C THR A 451 -35.03 -3.00 -13.24
N GLY A 452 -34.47 -4.03 -12.61
CA GLY A 452 -34.86 -4.51 -11.27
C GLY A 452 -33.93 -5.59 -10.74
N PHE A 453 -34.15 -5.99 -9.48
CA PHE A 453 -33.36 -7.02 -8.80
C PHE A 453 -34.25 -8.12 -8.25
N VAL A 454 -33.80 -9.37 -8.38
CA VAL A 454 -34.40 -10.53 -7.73
C VAL A 454 -33.54 -10.90 -6.53
N ASP A 455 -34.01 -10.57 -5.32
CA ASP A 455 -33.30 -10.85 -4.08
C ASP A 455 -33.39 -12.33 -3.69
N LEU A 456 -32.29 -13.04 -3.92
CA LEU A 456 -32.13 -14.47 -3.64
C LEU A 456 -32.03 -14.76 -2.13
N THR A 457 -31.73 -13.78 -1.28
CA THR A 457 -31.62 -14.01 0.18
C THR A 457 -32.96 -14.40 0.80
N THR A 458 -34.07 -13.96 0.17
CA THR A 458 -35.44 -14.32 0.56
C THR A 458 -35.77 -15.81 0.34
N MET A 459 -34.93 -16.56 -0.38
CA MET A 459 -35.15 -17.97 -0.67
C MET A 459 -34.91 -18.89 0.53
N GLY A 460 -34.18 -18.40 1.56
CA GLY A 460 -33.92 -19.15 2.78
C GLY A 460 -33.13 -20.44 2.55
N TRP A 461 -32.20 -20.44 1.58
CA TRP A 461 -31.32 -21.58 1.35
C TRP A 461 -30.35 -21.75 2.55
N PRO A 462 -30.11 -22.99 3.01
CA PRO A 462 -29.09 -23.23 4.02
C PRO A 462 -27.72 -22.73 3.57
N ASP A 463 -26.95 -22.16 4.48
CA ASP A 463 -25.60 -21.70 4.17
C ASP A 463 -24.66 -22.88 3.92
N VAL A 464 -24.76 -23.90 4.78
CA VAL A 464 -23.94 -25.11 4.77
C VAL A 464 -24.81 -26.31 5.15
N GLU A 465 -24.70 -27.38 4.36
CA GLU A 465 -25.23 -28.72 4.67
C GLU A 465 -24.07 -29.72 4.59
N VAL A 466 -24.01 -30.64 5.56
CA VAL A 466 -22.96 -31.65 5.68
C VAL A 466 -23.61 -33.03 5.68
N ASP A 467 -23.19 -33.90 4.75
CA ASP A 467 -23.58 -35.31 4.71
C ASP A 467 -22.39 -36.21 4.28
N ASP A 468 -22.61 -37.53 4.21
CA ASP A 468 -21.58 -38.50 3.84
C ASP A 468 -21.04 -38.30 2.41
N ARG A 469 -21.78 -37.60 1.54
CA ARG A 469 -21.38 -37.32 0.15
C ARG A 469 -20.49 -36.08 0.08
N GLY A 470 -20.62 -35.16 1.02
CA GLY A 470 -19.74 -34.01 1.19
C GLY A 470 -20.44 -32.77 1.73
N LEU A 471 -19.92 -31.62 1.32
CA LEU A 471 -20.39 -30.29 1.74
C LEU A 471 -21.25 -29.68 0.65
N THR A 472 -22.44 -29.20 0.99
CA THR A 472 -23.23 -28.31 0.13
C THR A 472 -23.18 -26.89 0.69
N ILE A 473 -22.76 -25.94 -0.14
CA ILE A 473 -22.68 -24.52 0.20
C ILE A 473 -23.80 -23.79 -0.56
N GLY A 474 -24.71 -23.15 0.15
CA GLY A 474 -25.74 -22.33 -0.49
C GLY A 474 -25.14 -21.17 -1.27
N ALA A 475 -25.68 -20.83 -2.44
CA ALA A 475 -25.17 -19.71 -3.24
C ALA A 475 -25.29 -18.34 -2.52
N THR A 476 -26.20 -18.24 -1.56
CA THR A 476 -26.39 -17.10 -0.67
C THR A 476 -25.50 -17.13 0.58
N CYS A 477 -24.79 -18.23 0.85
CA CYS A 477 -23.84 -18.33 1.95
C CYS A 477 -22.80 -17.23 1.82
N THR A 478 -22.62 -16.43 2.88
CA THR A 478 -21.61 -15.37 2.89
C THR A 478 -20.22 -15.96 3.08
N ILE A 479 -19.20 -15.31 2.53
CA ILE A 479 -17.81 -15.76 2.70
C ILE A 479 -17.44 -15.80 4.19
N ALA A 480 -17.92 -14.83 4.98
CA ALA A 480 -17.71 -14.81 6.43
C ALA A 480 -18.36 -16.03 7.12
N ARG A 481 -19.57 -16.43 6.74
CA ARG A 481 -20.23 -17.60 7.34
C ARG A 481 -19.54 -18.91 6.96
N LEU A 482 -19.08 -19.04 5.72
CA LEU A 482 -18.28 -20.20 5.31
C LEU A 482 -16.95 -20.26 6.08
N LEU A 483 -16.30 -19.12 6.30
CA LEU A 483 -15.07 -19.02 7.08
C LEU A 483 -15.29 -19.37 8.56
N ASP A 484 -16.34 -18.83 9.18
CA ASP A 484 -16.69 -19.16 10.56
C ASP A 484 -17.07 -20.63 10.73
N TRP A 485 -17.72 -21.24 9.73
CA TRP A 485 -17.95 -22.68 9.70
C TRP A 485 -16.62 -23.45 9.66
N ALA A 486 -15.74 -23.14 8.72
CA ALA A 486 -14.46 -23.84 8.55
C ALA A 486 -13.54 -23.74 9.78
N LEU A 487 -13.61 -22.62 10.51
CA LEU A 487 -12.87 -22.38 11.75
C LEU A 487 -13.59 -22.90 13.01
N GLY A 488 -14.75 -23.54 12.88
CA GLY A 488 -15.53 -24.06 14.01
C GLY A 488 -16.13 -22.99 14.91
N ARG A 489 -16.30 -21.75 14.42
CA ARG A 489 -16.84 -20.60 15.16
C ARG A 489 -18.36 -20.42 14.99
N ALA A 490 -18.97 -21.07 14.01
CA ALA A 490 -20.41 -20.98 13.73
C ALA A 490 -21.20 -22.04 14.51
N ALA A 491 -21.65 -21.71 15.73
CA ALA A 491 -22.38 -22.64 16.59
C ALA A 491 -23.78 -23.03 16.07
N ASP A 492 -24.34 -22.25 15.15
CA ASP A 492 -25.63 -22.51 14.50
C ASP A 492 -25.54 -23.42 13.26
N LEU A 493 -24.33 -23.72 12.78
CA LEU A 493 -24.09 -24.56 11.61
C LEU A 493 -23.62 -25.96 12.01
N PRO A 494 -23.75 -26.97 11.11
CA PRO A 494 -23.19 -28.29 11.35
C PRO A 494 -21.67 -28.23 11.60
N ALA A 495 -21.18 -29.06 12.52
CA ALA A 495 -19.75 -29.13 12.81
C ALA A 495 -18.95 -29.61 11.58
N VAL A 496 -17.71 -29.13 11.44
CA VAL A 496 -16.76 -29.62 10.43
C VAL A 496 -16.32 -31.03 10.83
N PRO A 497 -16.49 -32.05 9.96
CA PRO A 497 -15.95 -33.38 10.22
C PRO A 497 -14.43 -33.36 10.42
N ALA A 498 -13.92 -34.05 11.43
CA ALA A 498 -12.52 -33.98 11.84
C ALA A 498 -11.54 -34.52 10.77
N ASP A 499 -12.01 -35.40 9.89
CA ASP A 499 -11.26 -35.97 8.78
C ASP A 499 -11.24 -35.06 7.54
N TRP A 500 -12.02 -33.98 7.51
CA TRP A 500 -12.08 -33.04 6.39
C TRP A 500 -10.95 -32.00 6.45
N ARG A 501 -9.71 -32.48 6.32
CA ARG A 501 -8.48 -31.68 6.40
C ARG A 501 -8.47 -30.49 5.44
N ALA A 502 -9.01 -30.63 4.24
CA ALA A 502 -9.02 -29.58 3.24
C ALA A 502 -10.05 -28.47 3.51
N ALA A 503 -10.89 -28.57 4.55
CA ALA A 503 -11.71 -27.45 5.02
C ALA A 503 -10.84 -26.26 5.46
N ALA A 504 -9.60 -26.51 5.90
CA ALA A 504 -8.62 -25.47 6.22
C ALA A 504 -8.27 -24.56 5.02
N LEU A 505 -8.55 -24.97 3.78
CA LEU A 505 -8.34 -24.12 2.60
C LEU A 505 -9.29 -22.91 2.51
N VAL A 506 -10.40 -22.90 3.26
CA VAL A 506 -11.39 -21.82 3.18
C VAL A 506 -10.77 -20.47 3.55
N ASP A 507 -9.94 -20.42 4.59
CA ASP A 507 -9.29 -19.20 5.05
C ASP A 507 -8.28 -18.61 4.04
N PRO A 508 -7.25 -19.35 3.59
CA PRO A 508 -6.33 -18.84 2.58
C PRO A 508 -7.03 -18.53 1.26
N ALA A 509 -8.12 -19.24 0.91
CA ALA A 509 -8.91 -18.91 -0.28
C ALA A 509 -9.70 -17.60 -0.12
N ALA A 510 -10.31 -17.34 1.05
CA ALA A 510 -10.98 -16.07 1.34
C ALA A 510 -10.00 -14.89 1.27
N ASN A 511 -8.76 -15.10 1.73
CA ASN A 511 -7.66 -14.13 1.68
C ASN A 511 -6.91 -14.08 0.33
N ALA A 512 -7.27 -14.94 -0.63
CA ALA A 512 -6.66 -14.95 -1.96
C ALA A 512 -7.01 -13.70 -2.79
N LEU A 513 -7.92 -12.87 -2.33
CA LEU A 513 -8.31 -11.60 -2.95
C LEU A 513 -8.44 -10.49 -1.93
N LEU A 514 -8.21 -9.27 -2.42
CA LEU A 514 -8.42 -8.03 -1.66
C LEU A 514 -9.90 -7.88 -1.30
N ALA A 515 -10.22 -8.22 -0.05
CA ALA A 515 -11.48 -7.90 0.61
C ALA A 515 -11.22 -7.81 2.13
N SER A 516 -12.10 -7.13 2.85
CA SER A 516 -12.05 -7.06 4.32
C SER A 516 -13.24 -7.77 4.92
N PHE A 517 -13.22 -7.97 6.25
CA PHE A 517 -14.33 -8.50 7.01
C PHE A 517 -15.67 -7.80 6.67
N LYS A 518 -15.66 -6.49 6.41
CA LYS A 518 -16.86 -5.72 6.03
C LYS A 518 -17.49 -6.22 4.73
N ILE A 519 -16.67 -6.64 3.77
CA ILE A 519 -17.14 -7.17 2.49
C ILE A 519 -17.54 -8.64 2.66
N TRP A 520 -16.77 -9.45 3.39
CA TRP A 520 -17.06 -10.88 3.56
C TRP A 520 -18.38 -11.16 4.27
N THR A 521 -18.83 -10.27 5.17
CA THR A 521 -20.14 -10.39 5.82
C THR A 521 -21.32 -10.27 4.84
N THR A 522 -21.10 -9.67 3.67
CA THR A 522 -22.16 -9.43 2.68
C THR A 522 -21.93 -10.20 1.37
N ALA A 523 -20.70 -10.29 0.89
CA ALA A 523 -20.34 -11.00 -0.32
C ALA A 523 -20.62 -12.50 -0.16
N THR A 524 -21.35 -13.08 -1.12
CA THR A 524 -21.73 -14.49 -1.09
C THR A 524 -20.83 -15.36 -1.96
N VAL A 525 -20.75 -16.64 -1.61
CA VAL A 525 -20.01 -17.66 -2.37
C VAL A 525 -20.52 -17.71 -3.80
N GLY A 526 -21.84 -17.85 -3.98
CA GLY A 526 -22.45 -17.89 -5.31
C GLY A 526 -22.25 -16.59 -6.10
N GLY A 527 -22.30 -15.43 -5.44
CA GLY A 527 -21.99 -14.15 -6.07
C GLY A 527 -20.55 -14.11 -6.60
N ASN A 528 -19.59 -14.60 -5.83
CA ASN A 528 -18.18 -14.65 -6.24
C ASN A 528 -17.95 -15.59 -7.45
N LEU A 529 -18.61 -16.76 -7.47
CA LEU A 529 -18.58 -17.67 -8.62
C LEU A 529 -19.24 -17.07 -9.86
N CYS A 530 -20.46 -16.53 -9.73
CA CYS A 530 -21.22 -15.99 -10.86
C CYS A 530 -20.58 -14.75 -11.48
N GLN A 531 -19.86 -13.93 -10.69
CA GLN A 531 -19.09 -12.82 -11.26
C GLN A 531 -17.96 -13.33 -12.17
N SER A 532 -17.44 -14.54 -11.93
CA SER A 532 -16.48 -15.19 -12.83
C SER A 532 -15.26 -14.32 -13.19
N PHE A 533 -14.81 -13.50 -12.24
CA PHE A 533 -13.53 -12.82 -12.39
C PHE A 533 -12.40 -13.83 -12.35
N ALA A 534 -11.39 -13.64 -13.21
CA ALA A 534 -10.23 -14.53 -13.31
C ALA A 534 -9.57 -14.75 -11.94
N ALA A 535 -9.47 -13.67 -11.17
CA ALA A 535 -9.09 -13.71 -9.76
C ALA A 535 -10.36 -13.73 -8.91
N GLY A 536 -11.00 -14.90 -8.78
CA GLY A 536 -12.16 -15.16 -7.92
C GLY A 536 -11.78 -16.09 -6.76
N ALA A 537 -12.00 -15.65 -5.52
CA ALA A 537 -11.54 -16.34 -4.30
C ALA A 537 -12.25 -17.70 -4.16
N MET A 538 -13.58 -17.69 -4.28
CA MET A 538 -14.39 -18.89 -4.15
C MET A 538 -14.33 -19.79 -5.39
N ILE A 539 -13.96 -19.22 -6.55
CA ILE A 539 -13.60 -20.00 -7.72
C ILE A 539 -12.34 -20.82 -7.41
N SER A 540 -11.32 -20.22 -6.82
CA SER A 540 -10.08 -20.90 -6.46
C SER A 540 -10.31 -22.04 -5.46
N LEU A 541 -11.12 -21.79 -4.43
CA LEU A 541 -11.53 -22.81 -3.45
C LEU A 541 -12.29 -23.97 -4.13
N ALA A 542 -13.35 -23.66 -4.87
CA ALA A 542 -14.19 -24.67 -5.49
C ALA A 542 -13.44 -25.46 -6.56
N VAL A 543 -12.56 -24.81 -7.34
CA VAL A 543 -11.70 -25.49 -8.32
C VAL A 543 -10.72 -26.45 -7.63
N ALA A 544 -10.10 -26.04 -6.53
CA ALA A 544 -9.18 -26.90 -5.77
C ALA A 544 -9.85 -28.18 -5.26
N LEU A 545 -11.13 -28.08 -4.90
CA LEU A 545 -11.90 -29.14 -4.26
C LEU A 545 -12.90 -29.83 -5.18
N ASP A 546 -12.73 -29.75 -6.51
CA ASP A 546 -13.64 -30.36 -7.51
C ASP A 546 -15.13 -29.97 -7.30
N GLY A 547 -15.38 -28.72 -6.95
CA GLY A 547 -16.71 -28.20 -6.69
C GLY A 547 -17.63 -28.29 -7.92
N VAL A 548 -18.89 -28.62 -7.66
CA VAL A 548 -19.94 -28.77 -8.67
C VAL A 548 -21.02 -27.71 -8.41
N ALA A 549 -21.28 -26.87 -9.41
CA ALA A 549 -22.34 -25.88 -9.39
C ALA A 549 -23.70 -26.55 -9.64
N LEU A 550 -24.65 -26.33 -8.73
CA LEU A 550 -26.06 -26.70 -8.89
C LEU A 550 -26.82 -25.50 -9.44
N VAL A 551 -27.26 -25.61 -10.69
CA VAL A 551 -27.89 -24.52 -11.44
C VAL A 551 -29.35 -24.85 -11.66
N TRP A 552 -30.24 -23.98 -11.19
CA TRP A 552 -31.66 -24.05 -11.50
C TRP A 552 -31.94 -23.49 -12.89
N THR A 553 -32.71 -24.25 -13.67
CA THR A 553 -33.11 -23.83 -15.02
C THR A 553 -34.47 -23.12 -14.98
N PRO A 554 -34.76 -22.19 -15.92
CA PRO A 554 -36.04 -21.50 -16.03
C PRO A 554 -37.24 -22.45 -16.18
N GLU A 555 -37.03 -23.62 -16.78
CA GLU A 555 -38.04 -24.65 -17.04
C GLU A 555 -38.40 -25.46 -15.78
N GLY A 556 -37.74 -25.19 -14.65
CA GLY A 556 -37.98 -25.87 -13.38
C GLY A 556 -37.09 -27.09 -13.13
N GLY A 557 -36.05 -27.28 -13.95
CA GLY A 557 -35.05 -28.33 -13.77
C GLY A 557 -33.86 -27.89 -12.90
N GLU A 558 -32.95 -28.82 -12.64
CA GLU A 558 -31.64 -28.53 -12.07
C GLU A 558 -30.59 -29.22 -12.94
N ARG A 559 -29.53 -28.50 -13.30
CA ARG A 559 -28.36 -29.07 -13.96
C ARG A 559 -27.12 -28.87 -13.11
N ARG A 560 -26.17 -29.77 -13.28
CA ARG A 560 -24.91 -29.81 -12.54
C ARG A 560 -23.77 -29.58 -13.51
N MET A 561 -22.78 -28.80 -13.11
CA MET A 561 -21.55 -28.62 -13.89
C MET A 561 -20.34 -28.39 -12.99
N PRO A 562 -19.13 -28.78 -13.39
CA PRO A 562 -17.92 -28.41 -12.66
C PRO A 562 -17.79 -26.89 -12.56
N VAL A 563 -17.43 -26.39 -11.38
CA VAL A 563 -17.18 -24.95 -11.18
C VAL A 563 -16.03 -24.45 -12.06
N ALA A 564 -15.05 -25.31 -12.36
CA ALA A 564 -13.95 -24.97 -13.27
C ALA A 564 -14.41 -24.58 -14.68
N GLU A 565 -15.60 -25.04 -15.10
CA GLU A 565 -16.19 -24.76 -16.42
C GLU A 565 -17.17 -23.58 -16.39
N LEU A 566 -17.50 -23.05 -15.21
CA LEU A 566 -18.46 -21.95 -15.07
C LEU A 566 -17.91 -20.63 -15.64
N PRO A 567 -16.66 -20.21 -15.35
CA PRO A 567 -16.08 -19.04 -16.00
C PRO A 567 -15.79 -19.32 -17.47
N ALA A 568 -16.37 -18.52 -18.35
CA ALA A 568 -16.12 -18.52 -19.80
C ALA A 568 -15.19 -17.38 -20.24
N GLY A 569 -14.88 -16.46 -19.33
CA GLY A 569 -13.98 -15.33 -19.52
C GLY A 569 -13.82 -14.55 -18.21
N ASN A 570 -13.05 -13.46 -18.22
CA ASN A 570 -12.94 -12.59 -17.05
C ASN A 570 -14.19 -11.71 -16.93
N GLY A 571 -15.04 -11.98 -15.94
CA GLY A 571 -16.34 -11.32 -15.79
C GLY A 571 -17.46 -11.96 -16.63
N VAL A 572 -17.20 -13.13 -17.22
CA VAL A 572 -18.13 -13.83 -18.13
C VAL A 572 -18.27 -15.27 -17.69
N ASN A 573 -19.50 -15.76 -17.61
CA ASN A 573 -19.82 -17.11 -17.19
C ASN A 573 -20.70 -17.85 -18.22
N SER A 574 -20.87 -19.15 -18.02
CA SER A 574 -21.65 -20.03 -18.89
C SER A 574 -23.11 -20.22 -18.48
N LEU A 575 -23.65 -19.39 -17.55
CA LEU A 575 -25.06 -19.46 -17.17
C LEU A 575 -25.92 -18.87 -18.29
N ALA A 576 -26.94 -19.60 -18.70
CA ALA A 576 -27.92 -19.11 -19.66
C ALA A 576 -28.85 -18.07 -19.01
N ALA A 577 -29.52 -17.27 -19.83
CA ALA A 577 -30.47 -16.28 -19.33
C ALA A 577 -31.57 -16.95 -18.47
N GLY A 578 -31.75 -16.44 -17.25
CA GLY A 578 -32.71 -16.96 -16.28
C GLY A 578 -32.23 -18.17 -15.46
N GLU A 579 -31.04 -18.71 -15.73
CA GLU A 579 -30.42 -19.69 -14.85
C GLU A 579 -29.93 -19.06 -13.56
N ILE A 580 -30.06 -19.79 -12.45
CA ILE A 580 -29.67 -19.32 -11.12
C ILE A 580 -28.79 -20.36 -10.46
N LEU A 581 -27.59 -19.96 -10.05
CA LEU A 581 -26.74 -20.78 -9.19
C LEU A 581 -27.40 -20.89 -7.81
N ARG A 582 -27.76 -22.11 -7.42
CA ARG A 582 -28.46 -22.42 -6.18
C ARG A 582 -27.49 -22.83 -5.07
N ALA A 583 -26.54 -23.70 -5.40
CA ALA A 583 -25.58 -24.21 -4.43
C ALA A 583 -24.30 -24.68 -5.12
N ILE A 584 -23.27 -24.94 -4.32
CA ILE A 584 -22.01 -25.55 -4.72
C ILE A 584 -21.84 -26.80 -3.88
N GLU A 585 -21.69 -27.95 -4.53
CA GLU A 585 -21.37 -29.21 -3.85
C GLU A 585 -19.88 -29.50 -3.94
N ILE A 586 -19.27 -29.74 -2.79
CA ILE A 586 -17.88 -30.18 -2.65
C ILE A 586 -17.88 -31.64 -2.18
N PRO A 587 -17.27 -32.57 -2.92
CA PRO A 587 -17.29 -33.98 -2.58
C PRO A 587 -16.42 -34.31 -1.36
N ALA A 588 -16.88 -35.26 -0.53
CA ALA A 588 -16.17 -35.71 0.68
C ALA A 588 -14.75 -36.20 0.39
N ARG A 589 -14.49 -36.82 -0.77
CA ARG A 589 -13.14 -37.25 -1.18
C ARG A 589 -12.15 -36.07 -1.22
N ALA A 590 -12.60 -34.91 -1.72
CA ALA A 590 -11.76 -33.74 -1.85
C ALA A 590 -11.58 -33.03 -0.50
N LEU A 591 -12.59 -33.08 0.36
CA LEU A 591 -12.52 -32.51 1.70
C LEU A 591 -11.57 -33.30 2.62
N ARG A 592 -11.50 -34.63 2.46
CA ARG A 592 -10.58 -35.51 3.22
C ARG A 592 -9.13 -35.44 2.77
N SER A 593 -8.88 -34.89 1.60
CA SER A 593 -7.55 -34.78 1.00
C SER A 593 -6.60 -33.89 1.81
N GLU A 594 -5.32 -33.97 1.48
CA GLU A 594 -4.38 -32.92 1.87
C GLU A 594 -4.25 -31.90 0.74
N ALA A 595 -4.56 -30.65 1.05
CA ALA A 595 -4.56 -29.59 0.07
C ALA A 595 -3.85 -28.33 0.57
N ARG A 596 -3.29 -27.56 -0.38
CA ARG A 596 -2.55 -26.32 -0.13
C ARG A 596 -2.92 -25.28 -1.20
N LEU A 597 -2.83 -24.02 -0.82
CA LEU A 597 -3.05 -22.87 -1.69
C LEU A 597 -1.89 -21.90 -1.49
N GLN A 598 -1.32 -21.43 -2.58
CA GLN A 598 -0.30 -20.39 -2.60
C GLN A 598 -0.75 -19.27 -3.53
N LYS A 599 -0.52 -18.02 -3.11
CA LYS A 599 -0.82 -16.83 -3.92
C LYS A 599 0.40 -15.94 -4.04
N ILE A 600 0.43 -15.15 -5.11
CA ILE A 600 1.34 -14.02 -5.23
C ILE A 600 0.53 -12.76 -5.52
N ALA A 601 0.82 -11.69 -4.79
CA ALA A 601 0.22 -10.37 -4.95
C ALA A 601 1.29 -9.29 -4.76
N LEU A 602 1.10 -8.12 -5.37
CA LEU A 602 2.05 -7.00 -5.28
C LEU A 602 2.07 -6.32 -3.90
N ALA A 603 1.02 -6.54 -3.11
CA ALA A 603 0.90 -6.17 -1.72
C ALA A 603 0.35 -7.37 -0.95
N GLU A 604 0.68 -7.48 0.32
CA GLU A 604 0.30 -8.60 1.20
C GLU A 604 -1.21 -8.92 1.14
N LEU A 605 -2.05 -7.89 1.23
CA LEU A 605 -3.51 -7.98 1.12
C LEU A 605 -4.05 -7.64 -0.29
N GLY A 606 -3.18 -7.52 -1.30
CA GLY A 606 -3.54 -7.09 -2.66
C GLY A 606 -4.26 -8.13 -3.51
N ARG A 607 -4.79 -7.70 -4.66
CA ARG A 607 -5.34 -8.59 -5.69
C ARG A 607 -4.23 -9.53 -6.20
N SER A 608 -4.50 -10.83 -6.20
CA SER A 608 -3.51 -11.83 -6.62
C SER A 608 -3.22 -11.77 -8.12
N GLY A 609 -1.93 -11.83 -8.46
CA GLY A 609 -1.43 -12.05 -9.82
C GLY A 609 -1.39 -13.53 -10.22
N ALA A 610 -1.27 -14.43 -9.25
CA ALA A 610 -1.52 -15.85 -9.46
C ALA A 610 -2.00 -16.48 -8.15
N VAL A 611 -2.91 -17.45 -8.28
CA VAL A 611 -3.29 -18.35 -7.20
C VAL A 611 -3.12 -19.76 -7.74
N VAL A 612 -2.33 -20.57 -7.04
CA VAL A 612 -2.10 -21.97 -7.36
C VAL A 612 -2.57 -22.81 -6.20
N THR A 613 -3.31 -23.86 -6.50
CA THR A 613 -3.76 -24.85 -5.51
C THR A 613 -3.19 -26.21 -5.88
N GLY A 614 -2.95 -27.05 -4.89
CA GLY A 614 -2.53 -28.43 -5.08
C GLY A 614 -3.14 -29.31 -4.01
N ARG A 615 -3.51 -30.53 -4.39
CA ARG A 615 -4.19 -31.49 -3.54
C ARG A 615 -3.72 -32.91 -3.86
N VAL A 616 -3.57 -33.75 -2.83
CA VAL A 616 -3.37 -35.20 -2.94
C VAL A 616 -4.52 -35.91 -2.25
N ASP A 617 -5.21 -36.76 -3.00
CA ASP A 617 -6.32 -37.57 -2.53
C ASP A 617 -5.85 -38.85 -1.83
N GLU A 618 -6.75 -39.50 -1.09
CA GLU A 618 -6.45 -40.74 -0.36
C GLU A 618 -6.01 -41.89 -1.28
N ASP A 619 -6.43 -41.86 -2.54
CA ASP A 619 -6.02 -42.83 -3.56
C ASP A 619 -4.66 -42.50 -4.21
N GLY A 620 -4.01 -41.42 -3.76
CA GLY A 620 -2.72 -40.95 -4.24
C GLY A 620 -2.80 -40.04 -5.47
N THR A 621 -3.98 -39.88 -6.10
CA THR A 621 -4.13 -38.96 -7.23
C THR A 621 -3.89 -37.53 -6.79
N SER A 622 -3.32 -36.71 -7.66
CA SER A 622 -3.04 -35.31 -7.36
C SER A 622 -3.67 -34.36 -8.37
N THR A 623 -4.12 -33.21 -7.88
CA THR A 623 -4.76 -32.17 -8.67
C THR A 623 -4.11 -30.83 -8.39
N PHE A 624 -3.75 -30.08 -9.44
CA PHE A 624 -3.23 -28.72 -9.34
C PHE A 624 -4.14 -27.75 -10.09
N GLY A 625 -4.55 -26.67 -9.42
CA GLY A 625 -5.38 -25.61 -10.00
C GLY A 625 -4.58 -24.33 -10.21
N VAL A 626 -4.75 -23.66 -11.35
CA VAL A 626 -4.24 -22.31 -11.60
C VAL A 626 -5.41 -21.38 -11.85
N THR A 627 -5.54 -20.36 -11.02
CA THR A 627 -6.53 -19.27 -11.11
C THR A 627 -5.83 -17.93 -10.91
N ALA A 628 -6.52 -16.82 -11.15
CA ALA A 628 -5.99 -15.45 -11.18
C ALA A 628 -4.92 -15.15 -12.25
N ALA A 629 -4.06 -16.12 -12.59
CA ALA A 629 -3.04 -16.05 -13.64
C ALA A 629 -3.60 -16.32 -15.05
N THR A 630 -4.67 -17.10 -15.13
CA THR A 630 -5.37 -17.48 -16.36
C THR A 630 -6.76 -16.85 -16.40
N VAL A 631 -7.27 -16.54 -17.60
CA VAL A 631 -8.58 -15.90 -17.80
C VAL A 631 -9.72 -16.77 -17.27
N THR A 632 -9.61 -18.08 -17.46
CA THR A 632 -10.50 -19.09 -16.89
C THR A 632 -9.67 -20.11 -16.11
N PRO A 633 -10.23 -20.78 -15.09
CA PRO A 633 -9.50 -21.74 -14.29
C PRO A 633 -8.85 -22.84 -15.13
N ARG A 634 -7.67 -23.30 -14.71
CA ARG A 634 -6.99 -24.46 -15.30
C ARG A 634 -6.75 -25.51 -14.23
N VAL A 635 -7.06 -26.76 -14.57
CA VAL A 635 -6.93 -27.90 -13.66
C VAL A 635 -6.07 -28.96 -14.33
N LEU A 636 -4.98 -29.33 -13.66
CA LEU A 636 -4.09 -30.41 -14.03
C LEU A 636 -4.36 -31.58 -13.09
N ARG A 637 -4.50 -32.79 -13.63
CA ARG A 637 -4.72 -34.01 -12.85
C ARG A 637 -3.64 -35.04 -13.17
N PHE A 638 -3.12 -35.68 -12.15
CA PHE A 638 -2.06 -36.68 -12.23
C PHE A 638 -2.45 -37.92 -11.43
N ALA A 639 -1.98 -39.09 -11.89
CA ALA A 639 -2.26 -40.36 -11.21
C ALA A 639 -1.56 -40.50 -9.85
N ALA A 640 -0.47 -39.73 -9.65
CA ALA A 640 0.27 -39.61 -8.41
C ALA A 640 0.75 -38.15 -8.24
N LEU A 641 1.45 -37.81 -7.16
CA LEU A 641 2.16 -36.53 -7.07
C LEU A 641 3.27 -36.50 -8.15
N PRO A 642 3.23 -35.57 -9.13
CA PRO A 642 4.20 -35.55 -10.23
C PRO A 642 5.60 -35.17 -9.77
N GLU A 643 6.60 -35.45 -10.59
CA GLU A 643 7.94 -34.91 -10.41
C GLU A 643 7.98 -33.39 -10.72
N ALA A 644 8.94 -32.68 -10.14
CA ALA A 644 9.07 -31.22 -10.27
C ALA A 644 9.10 -30.76 -11.75
N ALA A 645 9.87 -31.47 -12.58
CA ALA A 645 10.01 -31.14 -14.00
C ALA A 645 8.72 -31.40 -14.80
N GLU A 646 7.98 -32.46 -14.48
CA GLU A 646 6.70 -32.78 -15.12
C GLU A 646 5.65 -31.73 -14.77
N LEU A 647 5.53 -31.39 -13.47
CA LEU A 647 4.60 -30.35 -13.02
C LEU A 647 4.94 -29.00 -13.66
N ARG A 648 6.21 -28.64 -13.69
CA ARG A 648 6.69 -27.41 -14.33
C ARG A 648 6.28 -27.36 -15.81
N ALA A 649 6.55 -28.42 -16.56
CA ALA A 649 6.21 -28.49 -17.98
C ALA A 649 4.69 -28.41 -18.20
N ALA A 650 3.90 -29.07 -17.35
CA ALA A 650 2.45 -29.02 -17.43
C ALA A 650 1.88 -27.61 -17.17
N VAL A 651 2.40 -26.91 -16.15
CA VAL A 651 2.00 -25.52 -15.85
C VAL A 651 2.45 -24.57 -16.96
N ASP A 652 3.69 -24.71 -17.44
CA ASP A 652 4.21 -23.89 -18.54
C ASP A 652 3.42 -24.11 -19.85
N ALA A 653 2.82 -25.27 -20.06
CA ALA A 653 2.02 -25.59 -21.24
C ALA A 653 0.56 -25.08 -21.15
N LEU A 654 0.10 -24.60 -19.99
CA LEU A 654 -1.26 -24.08 -19.85
C LEU A 654 -1.49 -22.87 -20.77
N ASP A 655 -2.68 -22.80 -21.35
CA ASP A 655 -3.15 -21.67 -22.14
C ASP A 655 -3.92 -20.66 -21.26
N GLY A 656 -4.31 -19.54 -21.86
CA GLY A 656 -5.18 -18.56 -21.19
C GLY A 656 -4.49 -17.64 -20.18
N TYR A 657 -3.16 -17.66 -20.04
CA TYR A 657 -2.43 -16.61 -19.33
C TYR A 657 -2.65 -15.26 -20.01
N TYR A 658 -2.91 -14.22 -19.22
CA TYR A 658 -3.24 -12.88 -19.73
C TYR A 658 -2.41 -11.79 -19.07
N SER A 659 -2.23 -10.67 -19.75
CA SER A 659 -1.57 -9.49 -19.19
C SER A 659 -2.61 -8.49 -18.67
N ASP A 660 -2.38 -7.94 -17.48
CA ASP A 660 -3.12 -6.79 -16.96
C ASP A 660 -2.14 -5.89 -16.15
N PRO A 661 -2.59 -4.77 -15.56
CA PRO A 661 -1.73 -3.88 -14.76
C PRO A 661 -0.99 -4.54 -13.59
N LEU A 662 -1.43 -5.70 -13.12
CA LEU A 662 -0.82 -6.43 -12.01
C LEU A 662 0.26 -7.41 -12.46
N GLY A 663 0.40 -7.65 -13.77
CA GLY A 663 1.50 -8.43 -14.32
C GLY A 663 1.23 -9.00 -15.71
N ALA A 664 2.32 -9.16 -16.46
CA ALA A 664 2.33 -9.75 -17.79
C ALA A 664 2.06 -11.27 -17.78
N ALA A 665 1.55 -11.79 -18.90
CA ALA A 665 1.17 -13.20 -19.06
C ALA A 665 2.35 -14.18 -18.86
N ASP A 666 3.55 -13.82 -19.32
CA ASP A 666 4.77 -14.61 -19.16
C ASP A 666 5.25 -14.64 -17.71
N TRP A 667 5.19 -13.52 -17.00
CA TRP A 667 5.43 -13.47 -15.56
C TRP A 667 4.44 -14.37 -14.81
N ARG A 668 3.14 -14.26 -15.10
CA ARG A 668 2.08 -15.09 -14.48
C ARG A 668 2.35 -16.57 -14.68
N ARG A 669 2.75 -16.99 -15.88
CA ARG A 669 3.17 -18.37 -16.16
C ARG A 669 4.35 -18.79 -15.29
N GLY A 670 5.41 -17.97 -15.28
CA GLY A 670 6.62 -18.24 -14.51
C GLY A 670 6.37 -18.36 -13.00
N VAL A 671 5.58 -17.44 -12.41
CA VAL A 671 5.26 -17.50 -10.98
C VAL A 671 4.30 -18.63 -10.65
N SER A 672 3.32 -18.94 -11.51
CA SER A 672 2.46 -20.12 -11.32
C SER A 672 3.28 -21.39 -11.22
N ALA A 673 4.31 -21.55 -12.06
CA ALA A 673 5.23 -22.67 -11.98
C ALA A 673 6.01 -22.74 -10.66
N VAL A 674 6.51 -21.61 -10.16
CA VAL A 674 7.21 -21.54 -8.86
C VAL A 674 6.28 -21.90 -7.71
N LEU A 675 5.06 -21.36 -7.70
CA LEU A 675 4.06 -21.66 -6.67
C LEU A 675 3.61 -23.13 -6.71
N ALA A 676 3.46 -23.71 -7.91
CA ALA A 676 3.12 -25.13 -8.08
C ALA A 676 4.20 -26.04 -7.49
N GLU A 677 5.48 -25.75 -7.76
CA GLU A 677 6.60 -26.53 -7.19
C GLU A 677 6.68 -26.43 -5.67
N ARG A 678 6.41 -25.25 -5.11
CA ARG A 678 6.34 -25.07 -3.65
C ARG A 678 5.27 -25.95 -3.04
N ILE A 679 4.07 -25.94 -3.61
CA ILE A 679 2.96 -26.78 -3.14
C ILE A 679 3.33 -28.26 -3.27
N ARG A 680 3.88 -28.68 -4.41
CA ARG A 680 4.33 -30.06 -4.63
C ARG A 680 5.32 -30.52 -3.56
N SER A 681 6.32 -29.69 -3.25
CA SER A 681 7.30 -29.98 -2.19
C SER A 681 6.67 -30.09 -0.81
N GLN A 682 5.72 -29.20 -0.48
CA GLN A 682 4.97 -29.25 0.79
C GLN A 682 4.11 -30.51 0.92
N LEU A 683 3.51 -30.96 -0.18
CA LEU A 683 2.73 -32.20 -0.23
C LEU A 683 3.60 -33.46 -0.20
N ALA A 684 4.90 -33.34 -0.55
CA ALA A 684 5.86 -34.44 -0.55
C ALA A 684 6.57 -34.67 0.80
N GLY A 685 6.82 -33.64 1.62
CA GLY A 685 7.58 -33.73 2.88
C GLY A 685 6.88 -34.55 3.98
N PRO A 686 7.53 -35.05 5.04
CA PRO A 686 6.90 -35.80 6.14
C PRO A 686 5.97 -34.91 7.00
N ALA A 687 4.94 -35.51 7.63
CA ALA A 687 3.87 -34.78 8.34
C ALA A 687 4.33 -33.79 9.44
N GLU A 688 5.52 -33.98 10.03
CA GLU A 688 6.07 -33.14 11.10
C GLU A 688 6.69 -31.82 10.59
N GLU A 689 7.28 -31.78 9.38
CA GLU A 689 7.75 -30.52 8.75
C GLU A 689 6.60 -29.67 8.18
N ARG A 690 5.38 -30.21 8.15
CA ARG A 690 4.19 -29.56 7.58
C ARG A 690 3.48 -28.60 8.56
N ALA A 691 3.86 -28.61 9.83
CA ALA A 691 3.32 -27.70 10.87
C ALA A 691 4.14 -26.41 11.01
N ASP A 692 5.46 -26.46 10.81
CA ASP A 692 6.37 -25.31 10.98
C ASP A 692 6.27 -24.27 9.86
N ALA A 693 5.67 -24.61 8.72
CA ALA A 693 5.51 -23.69 7.60
C ALA A 693 4.31 -22.71 7.73
N ASP A 694 3.38 -22.97 8.65
CA ASP A 694 2.19 -22.12 8.93
C ASP A 694 2.36 -21.29 10.23
N GLY A 695 3.42 -21.50 11.01
CA GLY A 695 3.64 -20.90 12.34
C GLY A 695 4.43 -19.59 12.34
N GLY A 696 4.05 -18.61 11.51
CA GLY A 696 4.82 -17.39 11.30
C GLY A 696 4.11 -16.07 11.58
N GLU A 697 3.13 -16.01 12.48
CA GLU A 697 2.52 -14.72 12.88
C GLU A 697 1.80 -14.79 14.25
N GLU A 698 2.49 -15.25 15.31
CA GLU A 698 2.07 -14.88 16.67
C GLU A 698 2.64 -13.51 17.02
N ALA A 699 1.78 -12.50 16.90
CA ALA A 699 1.99 -11.19 17.49
C ALA A 699 2.12 -11.32 19.02
N SER A 700 3.35 -11.24 19.51
CA SER A 700 3.68 -11.09 20.92
C SER A 700 4.11 -9.64 21.19
N ALA A 701 3.17 -8.89 21.79
CA ALA A 701 3.29 -7.62 22.53
C ALA A 701 3.76 -6.36 21.79
#